data_AF-A0A496B0U7-F1
#
_entry.id   AF-A0A496B0U7-F1
#
_cell.length_a   1.000
_cell.length_b   1.000
_cell.length_c   1.000
_cell.angle_alpha   90.00
_cell.angle_beta   90.00
_cell.angle_gamma   90.00
#
_symmetry.space_group_name_H-M   'P 1'
#
loop_
_entity.id
_entity.type
_entity.pdbx_description
1 polymer ?
#
loop_
_entity_poly.entity_id
_entity_poly.type
_entity_poly.pdbx_seq_one_letter_code
_entity_poly.pdbx_strand_id
1 'polypeptide(L)'
;MKNDDVQLIQRVLEGDDTAFSVLVRKYQRSVHALAWRKIGDFHIAEDITQDTFLKAYQRLSTLKKPQRFASWLYVIAANHCSTWLRKKRLWTQSLEDTSSMQLEKATYSGYVIEENERMTAETQREIVKKLLAKLQESERTVITLHYLGGMNYEEISEFLGVSVAAIKNRLYRARNRLKKEGPMIREALGNYQITPNLTENIMQEISRLKPIVPSGGKPLVPWAIGVSTLAVVLLMLGIGNHQLLSRFQKPYSFDAISEMTVEIIEAPIVLDLESKPDIRTQLGSTAAPSENDGVGHQPNEVLFAAAQVDREDVPENMPQNPQEGWYNFTLMNTKIGYMHVSSEKTEYEGEEVDRHKINVVINLKGLGSDVTIERTYVEYIGSDLMPRHFLFTSNESGLKQVEGRIIEGVAHIKTTLNGETTESEVPVPPDTISEYTGVELLVQQGLKIGDKRNFHVFSLDLLKPVKTEIEVEAQDTLTYQSEEKQVYVLRQTMDMMNGITTKVWLDTDGVSYRTQTPMMGLSMVTTKTDKEAALGDTAEVDIVLKTRILPSGKHPTRNARNFEADVKLTSGSIAETIMSNSRQKLETNSAQAGRLSIQVPTVVAEDCPDLPIQDAEGKYLGASAYIQADAPVIRAKTEEILDGEVNSWRAAEKLCQWVHTAITEKKMSGGFGSSLTVLETLSGDCTEHTVLFIALARAAGIPARICSGITLGKDAFYYHFWPEVYVGKWVQMDPSLGQTIADANHIQLDGSTLESDTLLEFAEDVLRTLNQLEIAIVE
;
A
#
# COMPACT_ATOMS: atom_id res chain seq x y z
N MET A 1 7.02 -43.15 0.17
CA MET A 1 6.12 -42.92 -0.97
C MET A 1 6.87 -42.96 -2.31
N LYS A 2 7.51 -44.07 -2.71
CA LYS A 2 8.28 -44.17 -3.98
C LYS A 2 7.46 -44.61 -5.21
N ASN A 3 6.23 -45.09 -5.02
CA ASN A 3 5.41 -45.68 -6.10
C ASN A 3 4.61 -44.67 -6.92
N ASP A 4 4.43 -43.44 -6.43
CA ASP A 4 3.60 -42.42 -7.09
C ASP A 4 4.35 -41.75 -8.28
N ASP A 5 5.65 -41.47 -8.11
CA ASP A 5 6.45 -40.83 -9.17
C ASP A 5 6.61 -41.72 -10.40
N VAL A 6 6.72 -43.03 -10.20
CA VAL A 6 6.84 -44.00 -11.30
C VAL A 6 5.58 -43.98 -12.16
N GLN A 7 4.41 -43.87 -11.54
CA GLN A 7 3.12 -43.78 -12.24
C GLN A 7 2.96 -42.44 -12.96
N LEU A 8 3.37 -41.34 -12.33
CA LEU A 8 3.36 -40.02 -12.96
C LEU A 8 4.29 -39.95 -14.18
N ILE A 9 5.50 -40.50 -14.07
CA ILE A 9 6.47 -40.54 -15.19
C ILE A 9 5.90 -41.37 -16.34
N GLN A 10 5.28 -42.52 -16.06
CA GLN A 10 4.67 -43.36 -17.10
C GLN A 10 3.57 -42.60 -17.85
N ARG A 11 2.69 -41.88 -17.13
CA ARG A 11 1.65 -41.04 -17.74
C ARG A 11 2.22 -39.92 -18.61
N VAL A 12 3.31 -39.28 -18.16
CA VAL A 12 4.00 -38.25 -18.98
C VAL A 12 4.58 -38.86 -20.26
N LEU A 13 5.17 -40.05 -20.19
CA LEU A 13 5.68 -40.75 -21.37
C LEU A 13 4.56 -41.21 -22.32
N GLU A 14 3.36 -41.41 -21.80
CA GLU A 14 2.13 -41.72 -22.55
C GLU A 14 1.44 -40.47 -23.13
N GLY A 15 1.96 -39.27 -22.85
CA GLY A 15 1.53 -38.00 -23.44
C GLY A 15 0.68 -37.10 -22.54
N ASP A 16 0.47 -37.47 -21.28
CA ASP A 16 -0.23 -36.66 -20.28
C ASP A 16 0.72 -35.65 -19.62
N ASP A 17 0.80 -34.44 -20.18
CA ASP A 17 1.65 -33.37 -19.65
C ASP A 17 1.17 -32.88 -18.27
N THR A 18 -0.10 -33.05 -17.93
CA THR A 18 -0.63 -32.62 -16.63
C THR A 18 -0.01 -33.42 -15.49
N ALA A 19 0.37 -34.67 -15.74
CA ALA A 19 1.12 -35.49 -14.78
C ALA A 19 2.53 -34.94 -14.51
N PHE A 20 3.14 -34.22 -15.45
CA PHE A 20 4.44 -33.58 -15.23
C PHE A 20 4.32 -32.37 -14.29
N SER A 21 3.20 -31.64 -14.34
CA SER A 21 2.94 -30.51 -13.43
C SER A 21 2.96 -30.95 -11.95
N VAL A 22 2.48 -32.15 -11.65
CA VAL A 22 2.51 -32.76 -10.32
C VAL A 22 3.96 -33.03 -9.87
N LEU A 23 4.81 -33.52 -10.79
CA LEU A 23 6.23 -33.70 -10.53
C LEU A 23 6.95 -32.36 -10.31
N VAL A 24 6.62 -31.32 -11.10
CA VAL A 24 7.17 -29.96 -10.91
C VAL A 24 6.79 -29.42 -9.54
N ARG A 25 5.51 -29.42 -9.17
CA ARG A 25 5.05 -28.93 -7.86
C ARG A 25 5.72 -29.65 -6.69
N LYS A 26 5.95 -30.95 -6.84
CA LYS A 26 6.61 -31.78 -5.82
C LYS A 26 8.09 -31.46 -5.64
N TYR A 27 8.81 -31.20 -6.73
CA TYR A 27 10.28 -31.09 -6.70
C TYR A 27 10.82 -29.65 -6.88
N GLN A 28 9.99 -28.67 -7.23
CA GLN A 28 10.44 -27.30 -7.51
C GLN A 28 11.16 -26.65 -6.34
N ARG A 29 10.67 -26.87 -5.11
CA ARG A 29 11.28 -26.32 -3.89
C ARG A 29 12.69 -26.84 -3.64
N SER A 30 12.89 -28.14 -3.78
CA SER A 30 14.20 -28.76 -3.54
C SER A 30 15.21 -28.44 -4.64
N VAL A 31 14.77 -28.39 -5.90
CA VAL A 31 15.63 -27.99 -7.04
C VAL A 31 16.07 -26.54 -6.90
N HIS A 32 15.16 -25.64 -6.55
CA HIS A 32 15.46 -24.23 -6.36
C HIS A 32 16.38 -23.97 -5.17
N ALA A 33 16.12 -24.63 -4.04
CA ALA A 33 17.00 -24.58 -2.86
C ALA A 33 18.43 -25.01 -3.21
N LEU A 34 18.59 -26.04 -4.05
CA LEU A 34 19.88 -26.50 -4.53
C LEU A 34 20.56 -25.48 -5.46
N ALA A 35 19.81 -24.91 -6.40
CA ALA A 35 20.33 -23.90 -7.33
C ALA A 35 20.79 -22.65 -6.58
N TRP A 36 19.94 -22.13 -5.69
CA TRP A 36 20.27 -20.96 -4.88
C TRP A 36 21.49 -21.19 -3.99
N ARG A 37 21.59 -22.38 -3.39
CA ARG A 37 22.76 -22.74 -2.57
C ARG A 37 24.08 -22.66 -3.36
N LYS A 38 24.06 -23.05 -4.64
CA LYS A 38 25.25 -23.09 -5.51
C LYS A 38 25.57 -21.74 -6.14
N ILE A 39 24.56 -20.91 -6.37
CA ILE A 39 24.66 -19.69 -7.18
C ILE A 39 24.72 -18.44 -6.31
N GLY A 40 24.04 -18.45 -5.16
CA GLY A 40 23.97 -17.33 -4.23
C GLY A 40 23.03 -16.19 -4.64
N ASP A 41 22.40 -16.31 -5.81
CA ASP A 41 21.42 -15.38 -6.37
C ASP A 41 20.08 -16.09 -6.57
N PHE A 42 19.00 -15.48 -6.07
CA PHE A 42 17.68 -16.10 -6.02
C PHE A 42 16.97 -16.12 -7.37
N HIS A 43 17.05 -15.03 -8.13
CA HIS A 43 16.40 -14.90 -9.44
C HIS A 43 17.09 -15.83 -10.44
N ILE A 44 18.42 -15.85 -10.43
CA ILE A 44 19.18 -16.78 -11.28
C ILE A 44 18.90 -18.23 -10.87
N ALA A 45 18.71 -18.51 -9.58
CA ALA A 45 18.33 -19.84 -9.13
C ALA A 45 16.95 -20.27 -9.64
N GLU A 46 16.01 -19.32 -9.78
CA GLU A 46 14.69 -19.55 -10.37
C GLU A 46 14.80 -19.91 -11.85
N ASP A 47 15.56 -19.14 -12.62
CA ASP A 47 15.83 -19.42 -14.04
C ASP A 47 16.46 -20.81 -14.21
N ILE A 48 17.47 -21.14 -13.40
CA ILE A 48 18.12 -22.45 -13.41
C ILE A 48 17.13 -23.57 -13.05
N THR A 49 16.18 -23.29 -12.17
CA THR A 49 15.13 -24.25 -11.79
C THR A 49 14.19 -24.50 -12.95
N GLN A 50 13.72 -23.46 -13.62
CA GLN A 50 12.90 -23.57 -14.83
C GLN A 50 13.63 -24.39 -15.91
N ASP A 51 14.86 -24.01 -16.24
CA ASP A 51 15.71 -24.72 -17.20
C ASP A 51 15.90 -26.21 -16.86
N THR A 52 16.04 -26.51 -15.57
CA THR A 52 16.21 -27.88 -15.07
C THR A 52 14.97 -28.72 -15.39
N PHE A 53 13.77 -28.20 -15.13
CA PHE A 53 12.53 -28.92 -15.41
C PHE A 53 12.25 -29.05 -16.91
N LEU A 54 12.56 -28.02 -17.70
CA LEU A 54 12.43 -28.10 -19.17
C LEU A 54 13.30 -29.21 -19.75
N LYS A 55 14.56 -29.32 -19.33
CA LYS A 55 15.44 -30.39 -19.80
C LYS A 55 15.11 -31.75 -19.19
N ALA A 56 14.62 -31.78 -17.95
CA ALA A 56 14.11 -33.01 -17.36
C ALA A 56 12.94 -33.55 -18.18
N TYR A 57 12.00 -32.69 -18.61
CA TYR A 57 10.90 -33.09 -19.50
C TYR A 57 11.43 -33.63 -20.84
N GLN A 58 12.30 -32.87 -21.52
CA GLN A 58 12.87 -33.27 -22.82
C GLN A 58 13.64 -34.60 -22.77
N ARG A 59 14.27 -34.91 -21.64
CA ARG A 59 15.10 -36.11 -21.47
C ARG A 59 14.43 -37.21 -20.66
N LEU A 60 13.16 -37.05 -20.30
CA LEU A 60 12.47 -37.97 -19.39
C LEU A 60 12.47 -39.42 -19.91
N SER A 61 12.35 -39.59 -21.23
CA SER A 61 12.40 -40.89 -21.92
C SER A 61 13.75 -41.61 -21.80
N THR A 62 14.83 -40.90 -21.43
CA THR A 62 16.15 -41.49 -21.23
C THR A 62 16.36 -42.08 -19.82
N LEU A 63 15.40 -41.88 -18.92
CA LEU A 63 15.46 -42.35 -17.54
C LEU A 63 15.20 -43.86 -17.45
N LYS A 64 16.27 -44.66 -17.40
CA LYS A 64 16.20 -46.14 -17.34
C LYS A 64 15.62 -46.71 -16.04
N LYS A 65 15.64 -45.94 -14.95
CA LYS A 65 15.18 -46.35 -13.62
C LYS A 65 14.27 -45.26 -13.05
N PRO A 66 12.95 -45.30 -13.35
CA PRO A 66 12.00 -44.28 -12.89
C PRO A 66 12.01 -44.05 -11.37
N GLN A 67 12.30 -45.09 -10.59
CA GLN A 67 12.46 -45.02 -9.13
C GLN A 67 13.62 -44.14 -8.63
N ARG A 68 14.48 -43.64 -9.53
CA ARG A 68 15.59 -42.73 -9.25
C ARG A 68 15.39 -41.32 -9.83
N PHE A 69 14.15 -40.97 -10.16
CA PHE A 69 13.82 -39.67 -10.76
C PHE A 69 14.36 -38.48 -9.96
N ALA A 70 14.15 -38.44 -8.64
CA ALA A 70 14.64 -37.35 -7.80
C ALA A 70 16.17 -37.17 -7.90
N SER A 71 16.93 -38.26 -7.76
CA SER A 71 18.39 -38.23 -7.86
C SER A 71 18.87 -37.83 -9.26
N TRP A 72 18.17 -38.27 -10.31
CA TRP A 72 18.45 -37.88 -11.69
C TRP A 72 18.17 -36.39 -11.95
N LEU A 73 17.05 -35.87 -11.45
CA LEU A 73 16.67 -34.46 -11.55
C LEU A 73 17.69 -33.55 -10.86
N TYR A 74 18.15 -33.91 -9.66
CA TYR A 74 19.16 -33.12 -8.95
C TYR A 74 20.53 -33.11 -9.64
N VAL A 75 20.88 -34.18 -10.38
CA VAL A 75 22.09 -34.19 -11.22
C VAL A 75 21.95 -33.20 -12.38
N ILE A 76 20.78 -33.10 -13.01
CA ILE A 76 20.52 -32.10 -14.05
C ILE A 76 20.67 -30.69 -13.46
N ALA A 77 20.05 -30.41 -12.30
CA ALA A 77 20.15 -29.13 -11.61
C ALA A 77 21.62 -28.75 -11.28
N ALA A 78 22.38 -29.69 -10.72
CA ALA A 78 23.79 -29.46 -10.36
C ALA A 78 24.68 -29.18 -11.58
N ASN A 79 24.42 -29.86 -12.70
CA ASN A 79 25.12 -29.64 -13.96
C ASN A 79 24.78 -28.26 -14.56
N HIS A 80 23.53 -27.82 -14.43
CA HIS A 80 23.12 -26.47 -14.83
C HIS A 80 23.81 -25.38 -14.04
N CYS A 81 23.83 -25.52 -12.71
CA CYS A 81 24.55 -24.59 -11.85
C CYS A 81 26.04 -24.50 -12.23
N SER A 82 26.68 -25.66 -12.48
CA SER A 82 28.08 -25.74 -12.87
C SER A 82 28.36 -25.12 -14.25
N THR A 83 27.42 -25.29 -15.19
CA THR A 83 27.49 -24.69 -16.53
C THR A 83 27.36 -23.17 -16.45
N TRP A 84 26.41 -22.68 -15.65
CA TRP A 84 26.20 -21.26 -15.42
C TRP A 84 27.43 -20.60 -14.77
N LEU A 85 27.99 -21.21 -13.71
CA LEU A 85 29.20 -20.73 -13.04
C LEU A 85 30.41 -20.71 -13.99
N ARG A 86 30.53 -21.71 -14.88
CA ARG A 86 31.60 -21.75 -15.90
C ARG A 86 31.45 -20.64 -16.94
N LYS A 87 30.22 -20.34 -17.38
CA LYS A 87 29.93 -19.22 -18.29
C LYS A 87 30.20 -17.86 -17.65
N LYS A 88 29.80 -17.65 -16.38
CA LYS A 88 30.07 -16.40 -15.63
C LYS A 88 31.57 -16.12 -15.43
N ARG A 89 32.37 -17.16 -15.20
CA ARG A 89 33.84 -17.06 -15.08
C ARG A 89 34.53 -16.65 -16.40
N LEU A 90 33.86 -16.83 -17.55
CA LEU A 90 34.34 -16.40 -18.87
C LEU A 90 33.86 -14.99 -19.26
N TRP A 91 32.85 -14.45 -18.59
CA TRP A 91 32.24 -13.15 -18.87
C TRP A 91 32.72 -11.99 -17.99
N THR A 92 33.76 -12.18 -17.17
CA THR A 92 34.41 -11.08 -16.41
C THR A 92 35.41 -10.32 -17.30
N GLN A 93 34.91 -9.73 -18.38
CA GLN A 93 35.48 -8.55 -19.01
C GLN A 93 34.36 -7.51 -19.12
N SER A 94 34.63 -6.32 -18.59
CA SER A 94 33.74 -5.16 -18.50
C SER A 94 33.34 -4.66 -19.87
N LEU A 95 32.06 -4.36 -20.08
CA LEU A 95 31.61 -3.40 -21.09
C LEU A 95 30.37 -2.64 -20.59
N GLU A 96 30.52 -1.32 -20.64
CA GLU A 96 29.51 -0.28 -20.59
C GLU A 96 28.58 -0.34 -21.82
N ASP A 97 27.40 0.28 -21.65
CA ASP A 97 26.37 0.66 -22.62
C ASP A 97 25.61 -0.43 -23.41
N THR A 98 24.32 -0.56 -23.09
CA THR A 98 23.23 -0.60 -24.10
C THR A 98 21.91 -0.12 -23.48
N SER A 99 21.24 0.74 -24.26
CA SER A 99 20.11 1.63 -23.98
C SER A 99 18.84 1.01 -23.37
N SER A 100 18.23 1.77 -22.47
CA SER A 100 16.90 1.64 -21.91
C SER A 100 15.81 2.02 -22.92
N MET A 101 15.02 1.03 -23.35
CA MET A 101 13.62 1.27 -23.72
C MET A 101 12.85 -0.06 -23.75
N GLN A 102 12.03 -0.31 -22.73
CA GLN A 102 10.76 -1.00 -22.89
C GLN A 102 9.84 -0.72 -21.69
N LEU A 103 8.63 -0.36 -22.06
CA LEU A 103 7.52 0.20 -21.30
C LEU A 103 7.06 -0.73 -20.17
N GLU A 104 7.03 -0.25 -18.93
CA GLU A 104 6.33 -0.93 -17.83
C GLU A 104 5.29 0.05 -17.25
N LYS A 105 4.03 -0.14 -17.65
CA LYS A 105 2.87 0.58 -17.12
C LYS A 105 2.22 -0.32 -16.07
N ALA A 106 2.44 -0.01 -14.80
CA ALA A 106 1.83 -0.69 -13.65
C ALA A 106 0.93 0.29 -12.89
N THR A 107 -0.22 -0.21 -12.42
CA THR A 107 -1.18 0.52 -11.60
C THR A 107 -0.49 0.99 -10.30
N TYR A 108 -0.68 2.23 -9.84
CA TYR A 108 -0.04 2.85 -8.68
C TYR A 108 -0.17 1.99 -7.41
N SER A 109 -1.38 1.53 -7.08
CA SER A 109 -1.60 0.60 -5.96
C SER A 109 -0.85 -0.73 -6.15
N GLY A 110 -0.90 -1.31 -7.36
CA GLY A 110 -0.17 -2.54 -7.68
C GLY A 110 1.36 -2.39 -7.72
N TYR A 111 1.88 -1.23 -8.13
CA TYR A 111 3.30 -0.90 -8.21
C TYR A 111 3.89 -0.61 -6.82
N VAL A 112 3.19 0.17 -5.98
CA VAL A 112 3.63 0.41 -4.58
C VAL A 112 3.52 -0.87 -3.75
N ILE A 113 2.50 -1.71 -3.97
CA ILE A 113 2.44 -3.07 -3.40
C ILE A 113 3.61 -3.91 -3.90
N GLU A 114 3.86 -3.97 -5.21
CA GLU A 114 4.89 -4.83 -5.80
C GLU A 114 6.31 -4.37 -5.44
N GLU A 115 6.55 -3.07 -5.35
CA GLU A 115 7.81 -2.48 -4.90
C GLU A 115 8.00 -2.70 -3.40
N ASN A 116 6.97 -2.53 -2.56
CA ASN A 116 7.07 -2.81 -1.12
C ASN A 116 7.15 -4.31 -0.81
N GLU A 117 6.47 -5.17 -1.55
CA GLU A 117 6.60 -6.62 -1.47
C GLU A 117 7.99 -7.08 -1.93
N ARG A 118 8.52 -6.51 -3.04
CA ARG A 118 9.89 -6.76 -3.49
C ARG A 118 10.91 -6.27 -2.48
N MET A 119 10.77 -5.06 -1.95
CA MET A 119 11.66 -4.45 -0.95
C MET A 119 11.62 -5.22 0.37
N THR A 120 10.45 -5.68 0.80
CA THR A 120 10.29 -6.51 2.01
C THR A 120 10.90 -7.89 1.78
N ALA A 121 10.66 -8.52 0.62
CA ALA A 121 11.25 -9.80 0.25
C ALA A 121 12.77 -9.71 0.07
N GLU A 122 13.29 -8.63 -0.50
CA GLU A 122 14.73 -8.36 -0.66
C GLU A 122 15.41 -8.09 0.68
N THR A 123 14.76 -7.34 1.58
CA THR A 123 15.24 -7.11 2.94
C THR A 123 15.29 -8.42 3.72
N GLN A 124 14.23 -9.24 3.66
CA GLN A 124 14.21 -10.58 4.25
C GLN A 124 15.27 -11.51 3.63
N ARG A 125 15.48 -11.47 2.31
CA ARG A 125 16.51 -12.23 1.58
C ARG A 125 17.92 -11.86 2.04
N GLU A 126 18.21 -10.57 2.20
CA GLU A 126 19.53 -10.09 2.64
C GLU A 126 19.79 -10.43 4.10
N ILE A 127 18.77 -10.39 4.97
CA ILE A 127 18.86 -10.89 6.35
C ILE A 127 19.22 -12.38 6.33
N VAL A 128 18.48 -13.22 5.60
CA VAL A 128 18.75 -14.67 5.50
C VAL A 128 20.15 -14.97 4.96
N LYS A 129 20.59 -14.25 3.93
CA LYS A 129 21.92 -14.40 3.32
C LYS A 129 23.04 -14.08 4.31
N LYS A 130 22.91 -13.00 5.08
CA LYS A 130 23.84 -12.63 6.17
C LYS A 130 23.87 -13.68 7.28
N LEU A 131 22.72 -14.26 7.64
CA LEU A 131 22.60 -15.30 8.66
C LEU A 131 23.24 -16.62 8.21
N LEU A 132 22.95 -17.07 6.99
CA LEU A 132 23.52 -18.29 6.42
C LEU A 132 25.04 -18.18 6.22
N ALA A 133 25.57 -16.98 5.93
CA ALA A 133 27.00 -16.75 5.81
C ALA A 133 27.81 -17.13 7.08
N LYS A 134 27.19 -17.08 8.27
CA LYS A 134 27.81 -17.46 9.55
C LYS A 134 28.02 -18.98 9.72
N LEU A 135 27.41 -19.80 8.87
CA LEU A 135 27.52 -21.26 8.92
C LEU A 135 28.68 -21.79 8.07
N GLN A 136 29.25 -22.93 8.50
CA GLN A 136 30.17 -23.69 7.65
C GLN A 136 29.44 -24.23 6.42
N GLU A 137 30.16 -24.44 5.32
CA GLU A 137 29.55 -24.82 4.04
C GLU A 137 28.66 -26.06 4.15
N SER A 138 29.12 -27.08 4.87
CA SER A 138 28.39 -28.34 5.07
C SER A 138 27.14 -28.18 5.94
N GLU A 139 27.12 -27.23 6.87
CA GLU A 139 25.98 -26.90 7.74
C GLU A 139 24.95 -26.07 6.97
N ARG A 140 25.43 -25.05 6.23
CA ARG A 140 24.63 -24.17 5.38
C ARG A 140 23.88 -24.94 4.29
N THR A 141 24.53 -25.93 3.68
CA THR A 141 23.89 -26.77 2.66
C THR A 141 22.74 -27.58 3.25
N VAL A 142 22.93 -28.20 4.41
CA VAL A 142 21.90 -29.06 5.00
C VAL A 142 20.72 -28.24 5.53
N ILE A 143 20.96 -27.08 6.15
CA ILE A 143 19.86 -26.22 6.64
C ILE A 143 19.03 -25.65 5.48
N THR A 144 19.68 -25.28 4.36
CA THR A 144 19.00 -24.78 3.16
C THR A 144 18.12 -25.86 2.53
N LEU A 145 18.67 -27.06 2.30
CA LEU A 145 17.91 -28.15 1.68
C LEU A 145 16.74 -28.62 2.56
N HIS A 146 16.88 -28.55 3.89
CA HIS A 146 15.83 -28.98 4.82
C HIS A 146 14.71 -27.95 4.96
N TYR A 147 15.03 -26.68 5.25
CA TYR A 147 14.02 -25.67 5.54
C TYR A 147 13.43 -25.03 4.28
N LEU A 148 14.28 -24.69 3.31
CA LEU A 148 13.83 -24.12 2.04
C LEU A 148 13.39 -25.22 1.06
N GLY A 149 14.23 -26.26 0.93
CA GLY A 149 13.98 -27.35 -0.01
C GLY A 149 12.93 -28.36 0.45
N GLY A 150 12.49 -28.30 1.72
CA GLY A 150 11.50 -29.22 2.30
C GLY A 150 11.95 -30.68 2.38
N MET A 151 13.25 -30.96 2.18
CA MET A 151 13.77 -32.32 2.11
C MET A 151 13.87 -32.96 3.50
N ASN A 152 13.49 -34.23 3.60
CA ASN A 152 13.73 -35.02 4.82
C ASN A 152 15.18 -35.49 4.92
N TYR A 153 15.56 -36.07 6.06
CA TYR A 153 16.96 -36.43 6.32
C TYR A 153 17.47 -37.54 5.38
N GLU A 154 16.58 -38.46 5.01
CA GLU A 154 16.85 -39.56 4.09
C GLU A 154 17.10 -39.06 2.67
N GLU A 155 16.31 -38.09 2.20
CA GLU A 155 16.47 -37.43 0.90
C GLU A 155 17.78 -36.62 0.82
N ILE A 156 18.10 -35.85 1.87
CA ILE A 156 19.35 -35.09 1.93
C ILE A 156 20.56 -36.04 2.01
N SER A 157 20.43 -37.16 2.74
CA SER A 157 21.46 -38.19 2.83
C SER A 157 21.74 -38.85 1.48
N GLU A 158 20.69 -39.25 0.75
CA GLU A 158 20.79 -39.82 -0.59
C GLU A 158 21.40 -38.82 -1.58
N PHE A 159 21.03 -37.54 -1.47
CA PHE A 159 21.51 -36.48 -2.35
C PHE A 159 22.98 -36.12 -2.11
N LEU A 160 23.40 -35.95 -0.85
CA LEU A 160 24.76 -35.53 -0.49
C LEU A 160 25.75 -36.68 -0.38
N GLY A 161 25.29 -37.94 -0.45
CA GLY A 161 26.15 -39.12 -0.35
C GLY A 161 26.78 -39.30 1.05
N VAL A 162 26.12 -38.82 2.10
CA VAL A 162 26.59 -38.91 3.50
C VAL A 162 25.54 -39.57 4.38
N SER A 163 25.92 -40.15 5.52
CA SER A 163 24.97 -40.84 6.39
C SER A 163 23.91 -39.91 6.99
N VAL A 164 22.71 -40.43 7.24
CA VAL A 164 21.62 -39.70 7.95
C VAL A 164 22.09 -39.15 9.30
N ALA A 165 22.97 -39.87 10.00
CA ALA A 165 23.59 -39.39 11.25
C ALA A 165 24.45 -38.13 11.03
N ALA A 166 25.20 -38.05 9.93
CA ALA A 166 25.97 -36.86 9.58
C ALA A 166 25.06 -35.66 9.26
N ILE A 167 23.91 -35.88 8.62
CA ILE A 167 22.89 -34.85 8.34
C ILE A 167 22.32 -34.30 9.65
N LYS A 168 21.89 -35.17 10.57
CA LYS A 168 21.37 -34.78 11.89
C LYS A 168 22.38 -33.95 12.68
N ASN A 169 23.65 -34.35 12.69
CA ASN A 169 24.72 -33.61 13.37
C ASN A 169 25.02 -32.25 12.72
N ARG A 170 24.95 -32.15 11.38
CA ARG A 170 25.12 -30.87 10.66
C ARG A 170 23.97 -29.90 10.94
N LEU A 171 22.72 -30.39 10.97
CA LEU A 171 21.56 -29.56 11.35
C LEU A 171 21.62 -29.09 12.80
N TYR A 172 21.99 -29.99 13.71
CA TYR A 172 22.13 -29.65 15.13
C TYR A 172 23.16 -28.54 15.33
N ARG A 173 24.34 -28.66 14.70
CA ARG A 173 25.38 -27.62 14.77
C ARG A 173 24.94 -26.32 14.10
N ALA A 174 24.28 -26.38 12.95
CA ALA A 174 23.73 -25.20 12.27
C ALA A 174 22.74 -24.43 13.17
N ARG A 175 21.79 -25.15 13.78
CA ARG A 175 20.80 -24.56 14.73
C ARG A 175 21.48 -23.94 15.95
N ASN A 176 22.49 -24.62 16.50
CA ASN A 176 23.22 -24.10 17.68
C ASN A 176 24.05 -22.85 17.36
N ARG A 177 24.68 -22.78 16.18
CA ARG A 177 25.43 -21.59 15.75
C ARG A 177 24.53 -20.39 15.48
N LEU A 178 23.27 -20.64 15.13
CA LEU A 178 22.26 -19.63 14.82
C LEU A 178 21.31 -19.36 16.01
N LYS A 179 21.61 -19.88 17.20
CA LYS A 179 20.69 -19.92 18.35
C LYS A 179 20.20 -18.55 18.84
N LYS A 180 21.01 -17.48 18.71
CA LYS A 180 20.61 -16.09 19.05
C LYS A 180 19.62 -15.47 18.05
N GLU A 181 19.51 -16.03 16.85
CA GLU A 181 18.70 -15.52 15.72
C GLU A 181 17.61 -16.55 15.30
N GLY A 182 17.40 -17.58 16.14
CA GLY A 182 16.59 -18.77 15.83
C GLY A 182 15.12 -18.54 15.46
N PRO A 183 14.39 -17.62 16.13
CA PRO A 183 13.00 -17.28 15.76
C PRO A 183 12.92 -16.62 14.37
N MET A 184 13.73 -15.57 14.13
CA MET A 184 13.82 -14.87 12.85
C MET A 184 14.20 -15.79 11.69
N ILE A 185 15.02 -16.81 11.91
CA ILE A 185 15.44 -17.75 10.85
C ILE A 185 14.32 -18.71 10.47
N ARG A 186 13.53 -19.17 11.43
CA ARG A 186 12.40 -20.07 11.13
C ARG A 186 11.31 -19.32 10.37
N GLU A 187 11.09 -18.07 10.73
CA GLU A 187 10.14 -17.17 10.09
C GLU A 187 10.63 -16.75 8.69
N ALA A 188 11.87 -16.28 8.56
CA ALA A 188 12.43 -15.81 7.29
C ALA A 188 12.73 -16.94 6.28
N LEU A 189 13.18 -18.13 6.73
CA LEU A 189 13.35 -19.30 5.85
C LEU A 189 12.03 -20.03 5.58
N GLY A 190 11.04 -19.93 6.48
CA GLY A 190 9.72 -20.54 6.36
C GLY A 190 8.79 -19.78 5.41
N ASN A 191 8.87 -18.44 5.41
CA ASN A 191 8.08 -17.55 4.57
C ASN A 191 8.67 -17.35 3.16
N TYR A 192 9.76 -18.05 2.84
CA TYR A 192 10.42 -17.97 1.54
C TYR A 192 9.62 -18.73 0.48
N GLN A 193 8.72 -18.03 -0.21
CA GLN A 193 7.89 -18.60 -1.27
C GLN A 193 8.60 -18.48 -2.62
N ILE A 194 8.66 -19.58 -3.36
CA ILE A 194 8.95 -19.56 -4.81
C ILE A 194 7.81 -18.80 -5.49
N THR A 195 8.10 -18.05 -6.55
CA THR A 195 7.08 -17.32 -7.32
C THR A 195 5.87 -18.23 -7.59
N PRO A 196 4.64 -17.82 -7.23
CA PRO A 196 3.46 -18.69 -7.28
C PRO A 196 3.23 -19.32 -8.66
N ASN A 197 3.70 -18.68 -9.73
CA ASN A 197 3.47 -19.05 -11.12
C ASN A 197 4.62 -19.86 -11.76
N LEU A 198 5.65 -20.28 -11.00
CA LEU A 198 6.81 -20.98 -11.59
C LEU A 198 6.41 -22.30 -12.28
N THR A 199 5.48 -23.06 -11.68
CA THR A 199 4.98 -24.29 -12.30
C THR A 199 4.25 -23.98 -13.60
N GLU A 200 3.38 -22.97 -13.61
CA GLU A 200 2.60 -22.54 -14.76
C GLU A 200 3.52 -22.06 -15.91
N ASN A 201 4.57 -21.30 -15.59
CA ASN A 201 5.58 -20.85 -16.55
C ASN A 201 6.35 -22.02 -17.18
N ILE A 202 6.77 -23.01 -16.37
CA ILE A 202 7.43 -24.23 -16.86
C ILE A 202 6.47 -25.01 -17.78
N MET A 203 5.21 -25.17 -17.39
CA MET A 203 4.22 -25.91 -18.17
C MET A 203 3.86 -25.19 -19.48
N GLN A 204 3.82 -23.86 -19.47
CA GLN A 204 3.60 -23.05 -20.68
C GLN A 204 4.75 -23.24 -21.69
N GLU A 205 6.00 -23.23 -21.23
CA GLU A 205 7.15 -23.50 -22.09
C GLU A 205 7.16 -24.94 -22.61
N ILE A 206 6.76 -25.92 -21.79
CA ILE A 206 6.59 -27.32 -22.24
C ILE A 206 5.55 -27.43 -23.35
N SER A 207 4.43 -26.70 -23.26
CA SER A 207 3.40 -26.69 -24.30
C SER A 207 3.91 -26.11 -25.63
N ARG A 208 4.84 -25.16 -25.58
CA ARG A 208 5.49 -24.55 -26.77
C ARG A 208 6.53 -25.47 -27.42
N LEU A 209 7.08 -26.44 -26.67
CA LEU A 209 8.06 -27.41 -27.18
C LEU A 209 7.44 -28.54 -28.02
N LYS A 210 6.11 -28.73 -27.98
CA LYS A 210 5.42 -29.68 -28.86
C LYS A 210 5.12 -29.03 -30.22
N PRO A 211 5.48 -29.65 -31.36
CA PRO A 211 4.89 -29.24 -32.63
C PRO A 211 3.39 -29.53 -32.59
N ILE A 212 2.57 -28.50 -32.89
CA ILE A 212 1.12 -28.61 -33.03
C ILE A 212 0.84 -29.64 -34.14
N VAL A 213 0.26 -30.79 -33.77
CA VAL A 213 -0.22 -31.78 -34.75
C VAL A 213 -1.66 -31.40 -35.13
N PRO A 214 -1.96 -31.06 -36.39
CA PRO A 214 -3.34 -30.91 -36.82
C PRO A 214 -4.05 -32.27 -36.83
N SER A 215 -5.26 -32.31 -36.28
CA SER A 215 -6.14 -33.48 -36.23
C SER A 215 -6.32 -34.09 -37.62
N GLY A 216 -5.85 -35.32 -37.79
CA GLY A 216 -5.87 -36.04 -39.05
C GLY A 216 -7.26 -36.54 -39.44
N GLY A 217 -7.78 -36.01 -40.53
CA GLY A 217 -8.62 -36.77 -41.47
C GLY A 217 -7.73 -37.42 -42.53
N LYS A 218 -7.91 -38.71 -42.79
CA LYS A 218 -7.29 -39.48 -43.89
C LYS A 218 -8.41 -40.27 -44.60
N PRO A 219 -8.20 -40.89 -45.78
CA PRO A 219 -7.03 -40.83 -46.68
C PRO A 219 -7.41 -40.61 -48.16
N LEU A 220 -6.42 -40.32 -49.03
CA LEU A 220 -6.24 -41.01 -50.32
C LEU A 220 -4.85 -40.67 -50.88
N VAL A 221 -4.16 -41.70 -51.33
CA VAL A 221 -2.83 -41.76 -51.95
C VAL A 221 -3.01 -42.59 -53.24
N PRO A 222 -2.06 -42.82 -54.17
CA PRO A 222 -0.80 -42.13 -54.59
C PRO A 222 -0.78 -41.99 -56.17
N TRP A 223 0.21 -41.50 -56.94
CA TRP A 223 1.66 -41.76 -57.05
C TRP A 223 2.41 -40.65 -57.85
N ALA A 224 3.66 -40.42 -57.47
CA ALA A 224 4.88 -40.31 -58.30
C ALA A 224 5.24 -39.07 -59.19
N ILE A 225 6.58 -38.84 -59.18
CA ILE A 225 7.49 -38.09 -60.09
C ILE A 225 7.88 -36.71 -59.51
N GLY A 226 9.09 -36.52 -58.98
CA GLY A 226 10.36 -36.43 -59.71
C GLY A 226 10.89 -34.98 -59.56
N VAL A 227 11.72 -34.68 -58.55
CA VAL A 227 13.19 -34.60 -58.63
C VAL A 227 13.68 -33.36 -59.40
N SER A 228 14.29 -32.43 -58.64
CA SER A 228 15.48 -31.65 -59.03
C SER A 228 15.31 -30.46 -59.98
N THR A 229 16.07 -29.37 -59.97
CA THR A 229 17.21 -28.87 -59.17
C THR A 229 17.55 -27.52 -59.80
N LEU A 230 17.68 -26.47 -59.01
CA LEU A 230 18.47 -25.27 -59.30
C LEU A 230 18.65 -24.60 -57.93
N ALA A 231 19.73 -24.82 -57.19
CA ALA A 231 21.03 -24.24 -57.50
C ALA A 231 22.16 -25.02 -56.80
N VAL A 232 22.69 -26.01 -57.51
CA VAL A 232 24.02 -26.63 -57.32
C VAL A 232 25.13 -25.73 -57.93
N VAL A 233 24.84 -24.46 -58.18
CA VAL A 233 25.75 -23.53 -58.88
C VAL A 233 26.77 -22.86 -57.95
N LEU A 234 26.61 -22.95 -56.63
CA LEU A 234 27.53 -22.29 -55.68
C LEU A 234 28.19 -23.25 -54.70
N LEU A 235 28.49 -24.45 -55.21
CA LEU A 235 29.43 -25.36 -54.59
C LEU A 235 30.47 -25.76 -55.64
N MET A 236 31.23 -24.79 -56.15
CA MET A 236 32.51 -25.01 -56.85
C MET A 236 33.30 -23.71 -56.86
N LEU A 237 34.51 -23.73 -56.28
CA LEU A 237 35.51 -22.64 -56.15
C LEU A 237 35.36 -21.83 -54.86
N GLY A 238 36.18 -21.97 -53.81
CA GLY A 238 37.44 -22.67 -53.63
C GLY A 238 38.34 -21.88 -52.67
N ILE A 239 39.12 -22.62 -51.86
CA ILE A 239 40.41 -22.22 -51.23
C ILE A 239 40.29 -21.38 -49.93
N GLY A 240 40.92 -21.69 -48.78
CA GLY A 240 41.83 -22.78 -48.42
C GLY A 240 42.53 -22.57 -47.04
N ASN A 241 43.06 -23.69 -46.51
CA ASN A 241 44.22 -23.87 -45.60
C ASN A 241 44.17 -23.45 -44.11
N HIS A 242 44.83 -24.12 -43.14
CA HIS A 242 45.32 -25.50 -42.90
C HIS A 242 45.98 -25.54 -41.49
N GLN A 243 46.15 -26.74 -40.90
CA GLN A 243 47.02 -27.14 -39.74
C GLN A 243 46.37 -27.13 -38.34
N LEU A 244 46.50 -28.14 -37.45
CA LEU A 244 47.30 -29.37 -37.43
C LEU A 244 46.66 -30.42 -36.47
N LEU A 245 47.08 -31.68 -36.68
CA LEU A 245 46.60 -32.94 -36.13
C LEU A 245 47.05 -33.31 -34.70
N SER A 246 46.29 -34.24 -34.12
CA SER A 246 46.71 -35.36 -33.23
C SER A 246 47.08 -35.08 -31.76
N ARG A 247 46.43 -35.79 -30.81
CA ARG A 247 47.02 -36.95 -30.08
C ARG A 247 46.17 -37.42 -28.87
N PHE A 248 45.93 -38.73 -28.87
CA PHE A 248 45.88 -39.73 -27.78
C PHE A 248 44.92 -39.69 -26.57
N GLN A 249 44.26 -40.84 -26.41
CA GLN A 249 43.70 -41.42 -25.19
C GLN A 249 44.73 -41.55 -24.05
N LYS A 250 44.28 -41.36 -22.80
CA LYS A 250 44.38 -42.34 -21.68
C LYS A 250 43.55 -41.88 -20.46
N PRO A 251 43.04 -42.80 -19.62
CA PRO A 251 42.16 -42.51 -18.49
C PRO A 251 42.97 -42.13 -17.23
N TYR A 252 42.41 -41.25 -16.41
CA TYR A 252 43.02 -40.81 -15.14
C TYR A 252 42.88 -41.86 -14.03
N SER A 253 43.95 -42.00 -13.25
CA SER A 253 44.12 -42.89 -12.09
C SER A 253 43.54 -42.26 -10.82
N PHE A 254 42.89 -43.07 -9.98
CA PHE A 254 42.64 -42.78 -8.57
C PHE A 254 43.89 -43.18 -7.79
N ASP A 255 44.67 -42.20 -7.34
CA ASP A 255 45.51 -42.25 -6.12
C ASP A 255 46.46 -41.04 -6.11
N ALA A 256 46.15 -40.04 -5.28
CA ALA A 256 47.12 -39.08 -4.76
C ALA A 256 46.55 -38.48 -3.46
N ILE A 257 47.13 -38.89 -2.34
CA ILE A 257 46.93 -38.32 -1.01
C ILE A 257 47.70 -37.01 -0.96
N SER A 258 47.05 -35.90 -0.60
CA SER A 258 47.74 -34.62 -0.35
C SER A 258 48.19 -34.56 1.10
N GLU A 259 49.49 -34.44 1.31
CA GLU A 259 50.08 -34.07 2.60
C GLU A 259 49.77 -32.60 2.95
N MET A 260 49.63 -32.34 4.25
CA MET A 260 49.52 -31.02 4.86
C MET A 260 50.91 -30.40 5.01
N THR A 261 51.05 -29.11 4.72
CA THR A 261 52.04 -28.26 5.39
C THR A 261 51.45 -26.87 5.57
N VAL A 262 51.22 -26.51 6.84
CA VAL A 262 50.83 -25.17 7.28
C VAL A 262 52.11 -24.48 7.69
N GLU A 263 52.44 -23.35 7.08
CA GLU A 263 53.41 -22.39 7.62
C GLU A 263 52.62 -21.24 8.27
N ILE A 264 52.80 -21.12 9.59
CA ILE A 264 52.24 -20.05 10.42
C ILE A 264 53.23 -18.89 10.37
N ILE A 265 52.79 -17.72 9.91
CA ILE A 265 53.50 -16.45 10.10
C ILE A 265 52.64 -15.62 11.05
N GLU A 266 53.11 -15.49 12.30
CA GLU A 266 52.58 -14.55 13.29
C GLU A 266 53.06 -13.14 12.94
N ALA A 267 52.12 -12.22 12.75
CA ALA A 267 52.38 -10.77 12.74
C ALA A 267 51.38 -10.09 13.70
N PRO A 268 51.85 -9.37 14.74
CA PRO A 268 50.97 -8.62 15.62
C PRO A 268 50.57 -7.31 14.95
N ILE A 269 49.27 -7.14 14.67
CA ILE A 269 48.71 -5.82 14.32
C ILE A 269 48.40 -5.11 15.63
N VAL A 270 49.21 -4.10 15.94
CA VAL A 270 48.94 -3.08 16.97
C VAL A 270 48.00 -2.05 16.36
N LEU A 271 46.82 -1.87 16.93
CA LEU A 271 45.92 -0.75 16.65
C LEU A 271 45.99 0.21 17.84
N ASP A 272 46.77 1.27 17.68
CA ASP A 272 46.75 2.45 18.55
C ASP A 272 45.43 3.20 18.31
N LEU A 273 44.61 3.30 19.37
CA LEU A 273 43.42 4.14 19.41
C LEU A 273 43.73 5.34 20.29
N GLU A 274 44.10 6.48 19.69
CA GLU A 274 44.06 7.77 20.37
C GLU A 274 42.63 8.33 20.31
N SER A 275 41.99 8.38 21.48
CA SER A 275 40.73 9.10 21.70
C SER A 275 40.96 10.62 21.66
N LYS A 276 40.21 11.33 20.82
CA LYS A 276 40.03 12.79 20.96
C LYS A 276 38.61 13.11 21.45
N PRO A 277 38.46 13.99 22.45
CA PRO A 277 37.20 14.29 23.10
C PRO A 277 36.36 15.35 22.36
N ASP A 278 35.06 15.31 22.63
CA ASP A 278 34.03 16.25 22.20
C ASP A 278 34.39 17.72 22.48
N ILE A 279 34.22 18.57 21.46
CA ILE A 279 34.32 20.02 21.61
C ILE A 279 32.90 20.60 21.71
N ARG A 280 32.53 20.93 22.94
CA ARG A 280 31.53 21.92 23.33
C ARG A 280 31.97 23.31 22.83
N THR A 281 31.16 23.98 22.03
CA THR A 281 31.29 25.43 21.80
C THR A 281 30.33 26.19 22.70
N GLN A 282 30.87 26.78 23.77
CA GLN A 282 30.28 27.92 24.47
C GLN A 282 30.55 29.18 23.65
N LEU A 283 29.53 29.99 23.40
CA LEU A 283 29.66 31.35 22.89
C LEU A 283 29.48 32.31 24.08
N GLY A 284 30.57 32.99 24.43
CA GLY A 284 30.64 33.98 25.49
C GLY A 284 30.11 35.34 25.05
N SER A 285 29.60 36.08 26.04
CA SER A 285 29.15 37.47 25.91
C SER A 285 30.33 38.44 25.77
N THR A 286 30.17 39.48 24.97
CA THR A 286 30.87 40.76 25.17
C THR A 286 29.96 41.93 24.75
N ALA A 287 30.07 43.00 25.53
CA ALA A 287 29.20 44.17 25.63
C ALA A 287 29.07 45.06 24.37
N ALA A 288 27.96 45.80 24.35
CA ALA A 288 27.67 46.96 23.49
C ALA A 288 28.63 48.16 23.75
N PRO A 289 28.61 49.22 22.91
CA PRO A 289 27.61 50.29 23.12
C PRO A 289 27.03 50.96 21.83
N SER A 290 25.80 51.50 21.98
CA SER A 290 25.19 52.74 21.41
C SER A 290 25.37 53.05 19.90
N GLU A 291 24.37 53.45 19.10
CA GLU A 291 23.33 54.47 19.34
C GLU A 291 22.36 54.55 18.12
N ASN A 292 21.10 54.90 18.39
CA ASN A 292 20.07 55.59 17.57
C ASN A 292 19.29 54.93 16.40
N ASP A 293 18.00 54.72 16.72
CA ASP A 293 16.78 55.27 16.12
C ASP A 293 16.34 54.92 14.69
N GLY A 294 15.19 54.23 14.61
CA GLY A 294 14.36 54.16 13.41
C GLY A 294 13.23 53.11 13.49
N VAL A 295 12.03 53.56 13.88
CA VAL A 295 10.78 52.81 14.08
C VAL A 295 10.32 52.05 12.83
N GLY A 296 9.90 50.78 13.01
CA GLY A 296 9.11 50.00 12.03
C GLY A 296 8.75 48.61 12.59
N HIS A 297 7.44 48.34 12.75
CA HIS A 297 6.85 47.14 13.39
C HIS A 297 7.35 45.78 12.85
N GLN A 298 7.70 44.87 13.76
CA GLN A 298 7.85 43.43 13.54
C GLN A 298 6.58 42.66 13.97
N PRO A 299 6.27 41.49 13.36
CA PRO A 299 5.14 40.64 13.75
C PRO A 299 5.45 39.82 15.02
N ASN A 300 4.41 39.60 15.82
CA ASN A 300 4.41 38.94 17.13
C ASN A 300 4.95 37.49 17.11
N GLU A 301 6.06 37.28 17.83
CA GLU A 301 6.39 36.02 18.50
C GLU A 301 5.45 35.81 19.70
N VAL A 302 4.26 35.25 19.45
CA VAL A 302 3.44 34.64 20.51
C VAL A 302 2.80 33.39 19.93
N LEU A 303 3.54 32.27 19.86
CA LEU A 303 2.94 30.93 19.68
C LEU A 303 3.86 29.73 19.95
N PHE A 304 5.08 29.90 20.45
CA PHE A 304 5.98 28.79 20.79
C PHE A 304 6.32 28.64 22.29
N ALA A 305 5.57 29.28 23.20
CA ALA A 305 5.82 29.19 24.64
C ALA A 305 4.91 28.22 25.41
N ALA A 306 4.02 27.46 24.76
CA ALA A 306 3.09 26.55 25.44
C ALA A 306 3.57 25.08 25.56
N ALA A 307 4.82 24.79 25.21
CA ALA A 307 5.39 23.44 25.23
C ALA A 307 6.65 23.36 26.09
N GLN A 308 6.57 23.81 27.35
CA GLN A 308 7.43 23.40 28.47
C GLN A 308 7.02 24.19 29.73
N VAL A 309 6.31 23.55 30.65
CA VAL A 309 6.25 24.00 32.05
C VAL A 309 6.51 22.79 32.93
N ASP A 310 7.55 22.93 33.74
CA ASP A 310 8.04 21.99 34.72
C ASP A 310 7.03 21.70 35.84
N ARG A 311 7.17 20.51 36.42
CA ARG A 311 6.57 20.12 37.69
C ARG A 311 7.21 20.95 38.82
N GLU A 312 6.41 21.72 39.55
CA GLU A 312 6.31 21.76 41.02
C GLU A 312 5.46 22.97 41.48
N ASP A 313 4.82 22.80 42.64
CA ASP A 313 3.93 23.71 43.39
C ASP A 313 2.44 23.76 42.98
N VAL A 314 1.70 22.75 43.44
CA VAL A 314 0.22 22.74 43.50
C VAL A 314 -0.23 23.42 44.80
N PRO A 315 -1.06 24.48 44.76
CA PRO A 315 -1.72 25.00 45.95
C PRO A 315 -2.79 24.01 46.44
N GLU A 316 -2.71 23.60 47.71
CA GLU A 316 -3.74 22.85 48.42
C GLU A 316 -5.00 23.71 48.60
N ASN A 317 -5.86 23.75 47.58
CA ASN A 317 -7.33 23.88 47.62
C ASN A 317 -7.85 24.38 46.26
N MET A 318 -7.90 23.50 45.28
CA MET A 318 -8.78 23.63 44.12
C MET A 318 -9.89 22.58 44.19
N PRO A 319 -11.12 22.87 43.74
CA PRO A 319 -12.14 21.85 43.56
C PRO A 319 -11.64 20.78 42.58
N GLN A 320 -11.61 19.52 43.02
CA GLN A 320 -11.47 18.33 42.16
C GLN A 320 -12.61 18.38 41.13
N ASN A 321 -12.43 18.32 39.81
CA ASN A 321 -11.56 17.49 38.99
C ASN A 321 -11.65 18.01 37.53
N PRO A 322 -10.57 18.15 36.73
CA PRO A 322 -10.74 18.03 35.28
C PRO A 322 -11.20 16.59 35.00
N GLN A 323 -12.26 16.38 34.21
CA GLN A 323 -12.65 15.02 33.81
C GLN A 323 -11.62 14.51 32.77
N GLU A 324 -10.46 14.07 33.25
CA GLU A 324 -9.45 13.43 32.42
C GLU A 324 -9.90 12.01 32.08
N GLY A 325 -9.83 11.65 30.80
CA GLY A 325 -10.24 10.35 30.28
C GLY A 325 -9.27 9.81 29.25
N TRP A 326 -8.83 8.56 29.44
CA TRP A 326 -7.99 7.84 28.49
C TRP A 326 -8.77 6.70 27.85
N TYR A 327 -8.57 6.50 26.54
CA TYR A 327 -9.30 5.51 25.77
C TYR A 327 -8.38 4.81 24.77
N ASN A 328 -8.59 3.51 24.56
CA ASN A 328 -7.96 2.75 23.48
C ASN A 328 -8.80 2.87 22.21
N PHE A 329 -8.16 3.15 21.07
CA PHE A 329 -8.76 3.00 19.75
C PHE A 329 -8.43 1.62 19.19
N THR A 330 -9.47 0.89 18.81
CA THR A 330 -9.37 -0.47 18.29
C THR A 330 -10.09 -0.57 16.95
N LEU A 331 -9.42 -1.14 15.95
CA LEU A 331 -9.98 -1.43 14.63
C LEU A 331 -9.91 -2.94 14.37
N MET A 332 -11.04 -3.57 14.03
CA MET A 332 -11.12 -5.03 13.85
C MET A 332 -10.54 -5.81 15.05
N ASN A 333 -10.85 -5.37 16.27
CA ASN A 333 -10.34 -5.92 17.53
C ASN A 333 -8.81 -5.79 17.73
N THR A 334 -8.14 -4.96 16.93
CA THR A 334 -6.70 -4.68 17.03
C THR A 334 -6.49 -3.25 17.53
N LYS A 335 -5.73 -3.05 18.62
CA LYS A 335 -5.44 -1.70 19.13
C LYS A 335 -4.54 -0.96 18.13
N ILE A 336 -5.05 0.14 17.61
CA ILE A 336 -4.36 0.99 16.63
C ILE A 336 -3.96 2.34 17.22
N GLY A 337 -4.47 2.73 18.39
CA GLY A 337 -4.22 4.06 18.91
C GLY A 337 -4.85 4.34 20.25
N TYR A 338 -4.91 5.63 20.60
CA TYR A 338 -5.54 6.11 21.82
C TYR A 338 -6.17 7.49 21.66
N MET A 339 -7.07 7.81 22.59
CA MET A 339 -7.66 9.12 22.78
C MET A 339 -7.42 9.59 24.21
N HIS A 340 -7.08 10.85 24.36
CA HIS A 340 -6.98 11.52 25.66
C HIS A 340 -7.86 12.77 25.66
N VAL A 341 -8.83 12.79 26.57
CA VAL A 341 -9.79 13.87 26.75
C VAL A 341 -9.53 14.53 28.10
N SER A 342 -9.53 15.86 28.12
CA SER A 342 -9.48 16.66 29.34
C SER A 342 -10.43 17.85 29.22
N SER A 343 -11.18 18.15 30.26
CA SER A 343 -12.06 19.31 30.32
C SER A 343 -11.76 20.19 31.53
N GLU A 344 -11.94 21.50 31.39
CA GLU A 344 -11.87 22.45 32.49
C GLU A 344 -12.82 23.63 32.30
N LYS A 345 -13.30 24.19 33.41
CA LYS A 345 -14.07 25.43 33.43
C LYS A 345 -13.14 26.62 33.19
N THR A 346 -13.50 27.51 32.27
CA THR A 346 -12.72 28.72 31.98
C THR A 346 -13.62 29.88 31.53
N GLU A 347 -13.03 31.02 31.17
CA GLU A 347 -13.73 32.19 30.64
C GLU A 347 -13.26 32.47 29.21
N TYR A 348 -14.21 32.71 28.30
CA TYR A 348 -13.94 33.11 26.93
C TYR A 348 -14.82 34.31 26.56
N GLU A 349 -14.19 35.42 26.15
CA GLU A 349 -14.88 36.69 25.81
C GLU A 349 -15.91 37.18 26.86
N GLY A 350 -15.68 36.89 28.15
CA GLY A 350 -16.57 37.30 29.25
C GLY A 350 -17.69 36.31 29.58
N GLU A 351 -17.78 35.19 28.87
CA GLU A 351 -18.71 34.07 29.15
C GLU A 351 -17.97 32.95 29.89
N GLU A 352 -18.60 32.36 30.91
CA GLU A 352 -18.11 31.11 31.51
C GLU A 352 -18.36 29.96 30.53
N VAL A 353 -17.30 29.25 30.14
CA VAL A 353 -17.33 28.18 29.15
C VAL A 353 -16.60 26.94 29.65
N ASP A 354 -16.97 25.79 29.12
CA ASP A 354 -16.22 24.55 29.31
C ASP A 354 -15.21 24.39 28.18
N ARG A 355 -13.91 24.34 28.52
CA ARG A 355 -12.84 24.10 27.55
C ARG A 355 -12.52 22.63 27.48
N HIS A 356 -12.80 22.01 26.34
CA HIS A 356 -12.47 20.62 26.07
C HIS A 356 -11.19 20.55 25.24
N LYS A 357 -10.26 19.66 25.61
CA LYS A 357 -9.08 19.32 24.81
C LYS A 357 -9.03 17.82 24.58
N ILE A 358 -8.93 17.42 23.32
CA ILE A 358 -8.97 16.03 22.88
C ILE A 358 -7.74 15.78 22.04
N ASN A 359 -6.95 14.78 22.39
CA ASN A 359 -5.80 14.34 21.60
C ASN A 359 -6.07 12.92 21.11
N VAL A 360 -5.92 12.70 19.82
CA VAL A 360 -6.10 11.40 19.17
C VAL A 360 -4.79 11.03 18.49
N VAL A 361 -4.32 9.81 18.75
CA VAL A 361 -3.18 9.21 18.04
C VAL A 361 -3.62 7.89 17.46
N ILE A 362 -3.43 7.71 16.17
CA ILE A 362 -3.77 6.49 15.43
C ILE A 362 -2.55 6.06 14.62
N ASN A 363 -2.15 4.80 14.80
CA ASN A 363 -1.08 4.13 14.07
C ASN A 363 -1.69 3.08 13.15
N LEU A 364 -1.41 3.21 11.85
CA LEU A 364 -1.85 2.30 10.80
C LEU A 364 -0.67 1.94 9.91
N LYS A 365 -0.88 0.96 9.03
CA LYS A 365 -0.01 0.74 7.87
C LYS A 365 -0.76 1.03 6.57
N GLY A 366 -0.05 1.62 5.63
CA GLY A 366 -0.46 1.74 4.23
C GLY A 366 0.57 1.05 3.36
N LEU A 367 0.20 -0.08 2.77
CA LEU A 367 1.09 -0.85 1.88
C LEU A 367 2.44 -1.20 2.53
N GLY A 368 2.43 -1.55 3.82
CA GLY A 368 3.61 -1.88 4.61
C GLY A 368 4.36 -0.69 5.21
N SER A 369 4.01 0.56 4.85
CA SER A 369 4.60 1.78 5.42
C SER A 369 3.85 2.22 6.66
N ASP A 370 4.56 2.67 7.69
CA ASP A 370 3.96 3.20 8.92
C ASP A 370 3.30 4.56 8.66
N VAL A 371 2.06 4.70 9.14
CA VAL A 371 1.26 5.91 9.06
C VAL A 371 0.78 6.26 10.46
N THR A 372 1.26 7.38 11.00
CA THR A 372 0.83 7.90 12.30
C THR A 372 0.04 9.19 12.11
N ILE A 373 -1.22 9.15 12.51
CA ILE A 373 -2.13 10.29 12.52
C ILE A 373 -2.22 10.81 13.94
N GLU A 374 -1.88 12.08 14.12
CA GLU A 374 -2.01 12.82 15.37
C GLU A 374 -2.97 13.99 15.13
N ARG A 375 -3.94 14.12 16.03
CA ARG A 375 -4.94 15.17 16.00
C ARG A 375 -5.14 15.75 17.39
N THR A 376 -5.28 17.07 17.46
CA THR A 376 -5.67 17.76 18.68
C THR A 376 -6.85 18.67 18.38
N TYR A 377 -7.90 18.54 19.17
CA TYR A 377 -9.07 19.40 19.16
C TYR A 377 -9.09 20.20 20.46
N VAL A 378 -9.40 21.49 20.37
CA VAL A 378 -9.71 22.35 21.51
C VAL A 378 -11.01 23.06 21.21
N GLU A 379 -11.96 23.01 22.12
CA GLU A 379 -13.27 23.63 21.95
C GLU A 379 -13.66 24.40 23.21
N TYR A 380 -14.21 25.60 23.05
CA TYR A 380 -14.77 26.42 24.11
C TYR A 380 -16.28 26.39 23.96
N ILE A 381 -16.95 25.75 24.92
CA ILE A 381 -18.35 25.36 24.82
C ILE A 381 -19.17 26.22 25.77
N GLY A 382 -20.18 26.90 25.25
CA GLY A 382 -21.10 27.71 26.04
C GLY A 382 -22.02 26.85 26.91
N SER A 383 -22.71 27.49 27.85
CA SER A 383 -23.71 26.81 28.72
C SER A 383 -24.90 26.21 27.96
N ASP A 384 -25.14 26.66 26.72
CA ASP A 384 -26.09 26.12 25.76
C ASP A 384 -25.56 24.91 24.98
N LEU A 385 -24.34 24.45 25.32
CA LEU A 385 -23.58 23.38 24.64
C LEU A 385 -23.14 23.72 23.22
N MET A 386 -23.34 24.96 22.75
CA MET A 386 -22.89 25.43 21.45
C MET A 386 -21.39 25.76 21.52
N PRO A 387 -20.57 25.35 20.55
CA PRO A 387 -19.19 25.82 20.44
C PRO A 387 -19.15 27.34 20.18
N ARG A 388 -18.39 28.08 20.98
CA ARG A 388 -18.09 29.50 20.73
C ARG A 388 -16.85 29.65 19.87
N HIS A 389 -15.84 28.83 20.17
CA HIS A 389 -14.55 28.83 19.50
C HIS A 389 -13.96 27.43 19.48
N PHE A 390 -13.31 27.07 18.39
CA PHE A 390 -12.62 25.80 18.26
C PHE A 390 -11.31 25.92 17.51
N LEU A 391 -10.38 25.03 17.87
CA LEU A 391 -9.10 24.83 17.23
C LEU A 391 -8.93 23.35 16.93
N PHE A 392 -8.46 23.04 15.72
CA PHE A 392 -8.10 21.70 15.32
C PHE A 392 -6.71 21.71 14.70
N THR A 393 -5.84 20.81 15.14
CA THR A 393 -4.52 20.61 14.54
C THR A 393 -4.32 19.16 14.16
N SER A 394 -3.71 18.90 13.01
CA SER A 394 -3.32 17.55 12.60
C SER A 394 -1.97 17.54 11.90
N ASN A 395 -1.26 16.41 12.03
CA ASN A 395 -0.04 16.10 11.30
C ASN A 395 -0.32 15.46 9.92
N GLU A 396 -1.59 15.27 9.55
CA GLU A 396 -1.97 14.77 8.24
C GLU A 396 -1.52 15.76 7.17
N SER A 397 -0.63 15.30 6.28
CA SER A 397 -0.19 16.06 5.09
C SER A 397 0.61 17.33 5.36
N GLY A 398 1.31 17.34 6.49
CA GLY A 398 1.99 18.51 7.04
C GLY A 398 1.25 19.04 8.25
N LEU A 399 1.38 20.33 8.54
CA LEU A 399 0.71 20.93 9.70
C LEU A 399 -0.59 21.59 9.23
N LYS A 400 -1.72 20.89 9.44
CA LYS A 400 -3.05 21.47 9.29
C LYS A 400 -3.45 22.15 10.60
N GLN A 401 -3.95 23.37 10.50
CA GLN A 401 -4.53 24.12 11.60
C GLN A 401 -5.87 24.70 11.16
N VAL A 402 -6.91 24.50 11.95
CA VAL A 402 -8.22 25.11 11.73
C VAL A 402 -8.55 25.91 12.98
N GLU A 403 -8.97 27.15 12.79
CA GLU A 403 -9.52 28.02 13.82
C GLU A 403 -10.93 28.41 13.39
N GLY A 404 -11.91 28.26 14.27
CA GLY A 404 -13.28 28.68 13.98
C GLY A 404 -13.96 29.37 15.15
N ARG A 405 -14.92 30.23 14.81
CA ARG A 405 -15.81 30.91 15.77
C ARG A 405 -17.23 30.88 15.27
N ILE A 406 -18.19 30.62 16.15
CA ILE A 406 -19.61 30.65 15.82
C ILE A 406 -20.20 31.95 16.36
N ILE A 407 -20.59 32.85 15.46
CA ILE A 407 -21.10 34.19 15.77
C ILE A 407 -22.44 34.35 15.05
N GLU A 408 -23.49 34.72 15.78
CA GLU A 408 -24.82 35.01 15.22
C GLU A 408 -25.39 33.91 14.28
N GLY A 409 -25.09 32.64 14.56
CA GLY A 409 -25.57 31.51 13.75
C GLY A 409 -24.76 31.25 12.47
N VAL A 410 -23.54 31.79 12.39
CA VAL A 410 -22.58 31.51 11.30
C VAL A 410 -21.25 31.08 11.91
N ALA A 411 -20.70 29.96 11.43
CA ALA A 411 -19.34 29.55 11.75
C ALA A 411 -18.39 30.20 10.75
N HIS A 412 -17.51 31.08 11.23
CA HIS A 412 -16.39 31.64 10.47
C HIS A 412 -15.18 30.77 10.72
N ILE A 413 -14.64 30.15 9.66
CA ILE A 413 -13.63 29.11 9.75
C ILE A 413 -12.42 29.52 8.95
N LYS A 414 -11.24 29.44 9.57
CA LYS A 414 -9.95 29.70 8.97
C LYS A 414 -9.15 28.40 8.95
N THR A 415 -8.88 27.89 7.76
CA THR A 415 -8.08 26.67 7.55
C THR A 415 -6.72 27.04 7.01
N THR A 416 -5.67 26.71 7.76
CA THR A 416 -4.28 26.88 7.36
C THR A 416 -3.63 25.53 7.12
N LEU A 417 -3.07 25.33 5.93
CA LEU A 417 -2.36 24.12 5.55
C LEU A 417 -0.98 24.51 5.03
N ASN A 418 0.08 24.09 5.75
CA ASN A 418 1.48 24.37 5.40
C ASN A 418 1.77 25.86 5.15
N GLY A 419 1.16 26.75 5.94
CA GLY A 419 1.38 28.19 5.90
C GLY A 419 0.40 28.98 5.03
N GLU A 420 -0.38 28.30 4.19
CA GLU A 420 -1.39 28.93 3.34
C GLU A 420 -2.77 28.86 3.99
N THR A 421 -3.48 29.99 3.99
CA THR A 421 -4.75 30.15 4.69
C THR A 421 -5.90 30.32 3.71
N THR A 422 -6.99 29.61 3.98
CA THR A 422 -8.32 29.79 3.37
C THR A 422 -9.34 30.12 4.45
N GLU A 423 -10.40 30.84 4.08
CA GLU A 423 -11.49 31.21 4.98
C GLU A 423 -12.83 30.77 4.37
N SER A 424 -13.74 30.29 5.21
CA SER A 424 -15.07 29.86 4.82
C SER A 424 -16.10 30.22 5.88
N GLU A 425 -17.36 30.32 5.45
CA GLU A 425 -18.50 30.60 6.31
C GLU A 425 -19.56 29.50 6.14
N VAL A 426 -20.03 28.96 7.27
CA VAL A 426 -21.02 27.87 7.28
C VAL A 426 -22.21 28.28 8.16
N PRO A 427 -23.45 28.27 7.66
CA PRO A 427 -24.64 28.50 8.48
C PRO A 427 -24.78 27.45 9.59
N VAL A 428 -25.07 27.90 10.80
CA VAL A 428 -25.21 27.06 12.00
C VAL A 428 -26.65 27.13 12.53
N PRO A 429 -27.42 26.02 12.47
CA PRO A 429 -28.74 25.95 13.08
C PRO A 429 -28.70 26.24 14.59
N PRO A 430 -29.72 26.91 15.17
CA PRO A 430 -29.74 27.26 16.60
C PRO A 430 -29.73 26.08 17.57
N ASP A 431 -30.12 24.88 17.12
CA ASP A 431 -30.10 23.64 17.89
C ASP A 431 -28.77 22.87 17.75
N THR A 432 -27.73 23.53 17.24
CA THR A 432 -26.40 22.93 17.13
C THR A 432 -25.70 22.87 18.49
N ILE A 433 -25.03 21.76 18.78
CA ILE A 433 -24.22 21.57 19.99
C ILE A 433 -22.86 20.97 19.63
N SER A 434 -21.94 20.94 20.58
CA SER A 434 -20.65 20.25 20.43
C SER A 434 -20.85 18.74 20.23
N GLU A 435 -20.06 18.16 19.32
CA GLU A 435 -20.04 16.72 19.05
C GLU A 435 -19.74 15.88 20.31
N TYR A 436 -18.91 16.41 21.22
CA TYR A 436 -18.46 15.67 22.40
C TYR A 436 -19.34 15.87 23.63
N THR A 437 -20.31 16.80 23.61
CA THR A 437 -21.22 17.06 24.73
C THR A 437 -22.67 16.65 24.45
N GLY A 438 -22.99 16.16 23.24
CA GLY A 438 -24.37 15.80 22.90
C GLY A 438 -24.99 14.71 23.78
N VAL A 439 -24.17 13.87 24.39
CA VAL A 439 -24.60 12.87 25.38
C VAL A 439 -24.91 13.52 26.74
N GLU A 440 -24.17 14.56 27.12
CA GLU A 440 -24.36 15.28 28.39
C GLU A 440 -25.74 15.96 28.46
N LEU A 441 -26.23 16.47 27.32
CA LEU A 441 -27.58 17.03 27.22
C LEU A 441 -28.66 16.04 27.68
N LEU A 442 -28.53 14.76 27.29
CA LEU A 442 -29.46 13.70 27.68
C LEU A 442 -29.30 13.31 29.15
N VAL A 443 -28.06 13.28 29.65
CA VAL A 443 -27.74 12.99 31.04
C VAL A 443 -28.34 14.03 31.98
N GLN A 444 -28.20 15.32 31.66
CA GLN A 444 -28.76 16.44 32.44
C GLN A 444 -30.29 16.38 32.57
N GLN A 445 -30.98 15.80 31.58
CA GLN A 445 -32.44 15.63 31.58
C GLN A 445 -32.91 14.32 32.22
N GLY A 446 -31.98 13.42 32.56
CA GLY A 446 -32.24 12.09 33.10
C GLY A 446 -32.56 11.07 31.99
N LEU A 447 -31.72 10.03 31.89
CA LEU A 447 -31.84 8.98 30.87
C LEU A 447 -33.04 8.05 31.12
N LYS A 448 -33.91 7.88 30.13
CA LYS A 448 -34.96 6.84 30.15
C LYS A 448 -34.96 6.05 28.84
N ILE A 449 -35.13 4.74 28.96
CA ILE A 449 -35.24 3.84 27.80
C ILE A 449 -36.39 4.29 26.91
N GLY A 450 -36.12 4.41 25.61
CA GLY A 450 -37.04 4.90 24.58
C GLY A 450 -37.01 6.41 24.35
N ASP A 451 -36.26 7.18 25.15
CA ASP A 451 -36.08 8.61 24.88
C ASP A 451 -35.33 8.80 23.56
N LYS A 452 -35.87 9.67 22.71
CA LYS A 452 -35.29 10.08 21.44
C LYS A 452 -35.10 11.60 21.38
N ARG A 453 -34.00 12.06 20.80
CA ARG A 453 -33.73 13.48 20.54
C ARG A 453 -33.11 13.65 19.17
N ASN A 454 -33.41 14.78 18.55
CA ASN A 454 -32.84 15.23 17.29
C ASN A 454 -32.27 16.63 17.53
N PHE A 455 -31.06 16.85 17.05
CA PHE A 455 -30.35 18.12 17.10
C PHE A 455 -29.27 18.12 16.02
N HIS A 456 -28.50 19.20 15.90
CA HIS A 456 -27.31 19.22 15.07
C HIS A 456 -26.07 19.10 15.98
N VAL A 457 -25.07 18.34 15.57
CA VAL A 457 -23.72 18.44 16.17
C VAL A 457 -22.83 19.21 15.22
N PHE A 458 -22.02 20.12 15.74
CA PHE A 458 -20.97 20.73 14.93
C PHE A 458 -19.81 19.74 14.82
N SER A 459 -19.66 19.11 13.65
CA SER A 459 -18.57 18.15 13.45
C SER A 459 -17.26 18.88 13.18
N LEU A 460 -16.25 18.64 14.01
CA LEU A 460 -14.93 19.26 13.83
C LEU A 460 -14.12 18.61 12.70
N ASP A 461 -14.48 17.39 12.29
CA ASP A 461 -13.86 16.71 11.16
C ASP A 461 -14.47 17.16 9.81
N LEU A 462 -15.77 17.47 9.77
CA LEU A 462 -16.47 17.97 8.56
C LEU A 462 -16.58 19.50 8.50
N LEU A 463 -16.25 20.19 9.60
CA LEU A 463 -16.32 21.64 9.75
C LEU A 463 -17.72 22.22 9.45
N LYS A 464 -18.77 21.46 9.75
CA LYS A 464 -20.17 21.83 9.51
C LYS A 464 -21.14 21.18 10.50
N PRO A 465 -22.36 21.74 10.67
CA PRO A 465 -23.42 21.08 11.42
C PRO A 465 -23.91 19.80 10.73
N VAL A 466 -24.06 18.72 11.51
CA VAL A 466 -24.54 17.41 11.06
C VAL A 466 -25.76 17.03 11.89
N LYS A 467 -26.87 16.69 11.22
CA LYS A 467 -28.07 16.20 11.91
C LYS A 467 -27.75 14.91 12.66
N THR A 468 -28.14 14.86 13.92
CA THR A 468 -27.87 13.73 14.80
C THR A 468 -29.13 13.35 15.55
N GLU A 469 -29.50 12.08 15.46
CA GLU A 469 -30.52 11.47 16.31
C GLU A 469 -29.83 10.66 17.42
N ILE A 470 -30.30 10.78 18.65
CA ILE A 470 -29.90 9.88 19.74
C ILE A 470 -31.14 9.20 20.33
N GLU A 471 -31.05 7.89 20.52
CA GLU A 471 -32.05 7.05 21.16
C GLU A 471 -31.45 6.23 22.31
N VAL A 472 -32.08 6.27 23.49
CA VAL A 472 -31.72 5.38 24.61
C VAL A 472 -32.37 4.02 24.39
N GLU A 473 -31.61 3.03 23.94
CA GLU A 473 -32.16 1.72 23.54
C GLU A 473 -32.38 0.79 24.74
N ALA A 474 -31.45 0.76 25.69
CA ALA A 474 -31.44 -0.23 26.76
C ALA A 474 -30.61 0.20 27.97
N GLN A 475 -30.70 -0.59 29.03
CA GLN A 475 -29.68 -0.67 30.09
C GLN A 475 -28.91 -1.98 29.92
N ASP A 476 -27.63 -1.94 30.26
CA ASP A 476 -26.70 -3.07 30.16
C ASP A 476 -25.74 -3.04 31.36
N THR A 477 -24.99 -4.12 31.53
CA THR A 477 -23.92 -4.20 32.53
C THR A 477 -22.62 -4.52 31.82
N LEU A 478 -21.59 -3.70 32.05
CA LEU A 478 -20.25 -3.96 31.53
C LEU A 478 -19.23 -4.05 32.66
N THR A 479 -18.14 -4.77 32.41
CA THR A 479 -17.01 -4.86 33.34
C THR A 479 -15.96 -3.82 32.97
N TYR A 480 -15.61 -2.93 33.90
CA TYR A 480 -14.52 -1.97 33.78
C TYR A 480 -13.61 -2.07 35.01
N GLN A 481 -12.31 -2.28 34.79
CA GLN A 481 -11.32 -2.47 35.87
C GLN A 481 -11.74 -3.52 36.92
N SER A 482 -12.32 -4.64 36.45
CA SER A 482 -12.85 -5.73 37.29
C SER A 482 -14.06 -5.37 38.17
N GLU A 483 -14.66 -4.19 37.99
CA GLU A 483 -15.93 -3.81 38.59
C GLU A 483 -17.07 -3.90 37.55
N GLU A 484 -18.24 -4.36 37.98
CA GLU A 484 -19.45 -4.25 37.16
C GLU A 484 -20.02 -2.83 37.27
N LYS A 485 -20.23 -2.20 36.11
CA LYS A 485 -20.88 -0.88 35.98
C LYS A 485 -22.21 -1.05 35.27
N GLN A 486 -23.25 -0.44 35.85
CA GLN A 486 -24.54 -0.29 35.19
C GLN A 486 -24.46 0.87 34.20
N VAL A 487 -24.85 0.62 32.96
CA VAL A 487 -24.74 1.59 31.87
C VAL A 487 -26.01 1.63 31.04
N TYR A 488 -26.27 2.76 30.41
CA TYR A 488 -27.22 2.90 29.33
C TYR A 488 -26.54 2.65 27.98
N VAL A 489 -27.28 2.03 27.07
CA VAL A 489 -26.87 1.84 25.68
C VAL A 489 -27.65 2.81 24.82
N LEU A 490 -26.94 3.76 24.23
CA LEU A 490 -27.49 4.76 23.33
C LEU A 490 -27.13 4.39 21.90
N ARG A 491 -28.06 4.64 20.99
CA ARG A 491 -27.81 4.64 19.55
C ARG A 491 -27.80 6.07 19.06
N GLN A 492 -26.67 6.49 18.52
CA GLN A 492 -26.47 7.79 17.89
C GLN A 492 -26.39 7.58 16.38
N THR A 493 -27.27 8.24 15.62
CA THR A 493 -27.30 8.19 14.16
C THR A 493 -26.96 9.57 13.62
N MET A 494 -25.87 9.70 12.88
CA MET A 494 -25.45 10.97 12.27
C MET A 494 -25.75 10.94 10.78
N ASP A 495 -26.26 12.05 10.25
CA ASP A 495 -26.54 12.26 8.81
C ASP A 495 -25.25 12.51 8.02
N MET A 496 -24.38 11.50 8.06
CA MET A 496 -23.15 11.37 7.29
C MET A 496 -23.00 9.89 6.91
N MET A 497 -22.34 9.60 5.79
CA MET A 497 -22.11 8.23 5.32
C MET A 497 -23.41 7.39 5.24
N ASN A 498 -24.49 7.97 4.71
CA ASN A 498 -25.83 7.34 4.66
C ASN A 498 -26.40 6.91 6.03
N GLY A 499 -26.15 7.70 7.08
CA GLY A 499 -26.76 7.49 8.40
C GLY A 499 -25.91 6.60 9.31
N ILE A 500 -24.62 6.94 9.47
CA ILE A 500 -23.73 6.17 10.34
C ILE A 500 -24.29 6.07 11.76
N THR A 501 -24.33 4.85 12.28
CA THR A 501 -24.94 4.55 13.56
C THR A 501 -23.89 4.10 14.56
N THR A 502 -23.63 4.92 15.58
CA THR A 502 -22.71 4.62 16.69
C THR A 502 -23.50 4.14 17.91
N LYS A 503 -23.04 3.07 18.56
CA LYS A 503 -23.52 2.68 19.89
C LYS A 503 -22.61 3.24 20.96
N VAL A 504 -23.19 3.79 22.02
CA VAL A 504 -22.47 4.40 23.15
C VAL A 504 -22.95 3.77 24.45
N TRP A 505 -22.02 3.28 25.26
CA TRP A 505 -22.27 2.77 26.61
C TRP A 505 -21.78 3.78 27.62
N LEU A 506 -22.67 4.38 28.39
CA LEU A 506 -22.34 5.37 29.42
C LEU A 506 -23.11 5.15 30.73
N ASP A 507 -22.56 5.63 31.83
CA ASP A 507 -23.25 5.61 33.14
C ASP A 507 -24.21 6.79 33.33
N THR A 508 -24.80 6.89 34.52
CA THR A 508 -25.71 7.99 34.90
C THR A 508 -25.03 9.34 35.03
N ASP A 509 -23.71 9.37 35.15
CA ASP A 509 -22.92 10.59 35.31
C ASP A 509 -22.39 11.10 33.95
N GLY A 510 -22.70 10.40 32.85
CA GLY A 510 -22.32 10.76 31.49
C GLY A 510 -20.97 10.20 31.05
N VAL A 511 -20.31 9.37 31.87
CA VAL A 511 -19.01 8.80 31.51
C VAL A 511 -19.20 7.69 30.49
N SER A 512 -18.71 7.91 29.27
CA SER A 512 -18.65 6.86 28.25
C SER A 512 -17.55 5.85 28.57
N TYR A 513 -17.91 4.57 28.60
CA TYR A 513 -16.99 3.44 28.80
C TYR A 513 -16.63 2.74 27.50
N ARG A 514 -17.53 2.76 26.53
CA ARG A 514 -17.34 2.15 25.23
C ARG A 514 -18.15 2.91 24.19
N THR A 515 -17.56 3.12 23.02
CA THR A 515 -18.27 3.46 21.80
C THR A 515 -17.96 2.42 20.74
N GLN A 516 -18.93 2.13 19.88
CA GLN A 516 -18.77 1.22 18.77
C GLN A 516 -19.44 1.81 17.54
N THR A 517 -18.61 2.12 16.55
CA THR A 517 -19.03 2.64 15.26
C THR A 517 -18.73 1.56 14.22
N PRO A 518 -19.76 0.91 13.65
CA PRO A 518 -19.59 0.07 12.48
C PRO A 518 -19.17 0.96 11.31
N MET A 519 -17.91 0.87 10.90
CA MET A 519 -17.38 1.54 9.72
C MET A 519 -17.55 0.62 8.52
N MET A 520 -18.82 0.40 8.15
CA MET A 520 -19.22 -0.21 6.89
C MET A 520 -18.56 -1.57 6.59
N GLY A 521 -18.09 -2.36 7.55
CA GLY A 521 -17.36 -3.61 7.29
C GLY A 521 -16.06 -3.73 8.09
N LEU A 522 -15.62 -2.61 8.66
CA LEU A 522 -14.69 -2.52 9.78
C LEU A 522 -15.46 -2.21 11.08
N SER A 523 -14.95 -2.67 12.21
CA SER A 523 -15.50 -2.33 13.53
C SER A 523 -14.51 -1.42 14.25
N MET A 524 -14.87 -0.15 14.40
CA MET A 524 -14.12 0.79 15.22
C MET A 524 -14.73 0.82 16.63
N VAL A 525 -13.89 0.60 17.63
CA VAL A 525 -14.30 0.55 19.03
C VAL A 525 -13.35 1.42 19.84
N THR A 526 -13.92 2.34 20.61
CA THR A 526 -13.19 3.13 21.59
C THR A 526 -13.59 2.65 22.97
N THR A 527 -12.62 2.30 23.81
CA THR A 527 -12.89 1.76 25.16
C THR A 527 -12.12 2.56 26.19
N LYS A 528 -12.82 3.03 27.24
CA LYS A 528 -12.19 3.73 28.37
C LYS A 528 -11.16 2.81 29.01
N THR A 529 -10.01 3.36 29.38
CA THR A 529 -8.89 2.62 29.97
C THR A 529 -8.07 3.54 30.86
N ASP A 530 -7.00 3.02 31.47
CA ASP A 530 -6.02 3.83 32.17
C ASP A 530 -4.93 4.35 31.21
N LYS A 531 -4.19 5.36 31.66
CA LYS A 531 -3.16 6.02 30.85
C LYS A 531 -2.05 5.05 30.39
N GLU A 532 -1.63 4.11 31.23
CA GLU A 532 -0.55 3.17 30.89
C GLU A 532 -1.00 2.22 29.78
N ALA A 533 -2.20 1.66 29.90
CA ALA A 533 -2.80 0.82 28.87
C ALA A 533 -3.08 1.59 27.57
N ALA A 534 -3.50 2.86 27.65
CA ALA A 534 -3.70 3.72 26.49
C ALA A 534 -2.40 4.00 25.73
N LEU A 535 -1.31 4.30 26.44
CA LEU A 535 0.01 4.60 25.86
C LEU A 535 0.82 3.33 25.51
N GLY A 536 0.34 2.14 25.86
CA GLY A 536 1.00 0.87 25.51
C GLY A 536 1.00 0.56 24.01
N ASP A 537 1.71 -0.50 23.63
CA ASP A 537 1.97 -0.86 22.23
C ASP A 537 0.70 -0.97 21.36
N THR A 538 0.82 -0.46 20.13
CA THR A 538 -0.18 -0.63 19.06
C THR A 538 0.25 -1.74 18.12
N ALA A 539 -0.71 -2.48 17.57
CA ALA A 539 -0.45 -3.45 16.54
C ALA A 539 -0.62 -2.82 15.15
N GLU A 540 0.03 -3.43 14.16
CA GLU A 540 0.08 -2.92 12.80
C GLU A 540 -1.11 -3.44 11.98
N VAL A 541 -2.00 -2.54 11.55
CA VAL A 541 -3.11 -2.86 10.67
C VAL A 541 -2.88 -2.19 9.32
N ASP A 542 -2.60 -2.98 8.29
CA ASP A 542 -2.49 -2.47 6.92
C ASP A 542 -3.89 -2.24 6.34
N ILE A 543 -4.32 -0.98 6.33
CA ILE A 543 -5.70 -0.63 5.95
C ILE A 543 -5.95 -0.90 4.46
N VAL A 544 -4.96 -0.67 3.60
CA VAL A 544 -5.09 -0.84 2.15
C VAL A 544 -5.22 -2.32 1.80
N LEU A 545 -4.40 -3.19 2.39
CA LEU A 545 -4.49 -4.62 2.17
C LEU A 545 -5.74 -5.26 2.79
N LYS A 546 -6.23 -4.71 3.91
CA LYS A 546 -7.44 -5.21 4.59
C LYS A 546 -8.74 -4.82 3.89
N THR A 547 -8.70 -3.79 3.04
CA THR A 547 -9.90 -3.19 2.44
C THR A 547 -9.99 -3.39 0.92
N ARG A 548 -9.01 -4.08 0.31
CA ARG A 548 -9.04 -4.46 -1.11
C ARG A 548 -10.26 -5.33 -1.44
N ILE A 549 -10.82 -5.13 -2.63
CA ILE A 549 -11.94 -5.91 -3.14
C ILE A 549 -11.41 -6.95 -4.13
N LEU A 550 -11.51 -8.23 -3.78
CA LEU A 550 -11.10 -9.32 -4.66
C LEU A 550 -12.20 -9.59 -5.70
N PRO A 551 -11.96 -9.35 -7.00
CA PRO A 551 -12.96 -9.64 -8.02
C PRO A 551 -13.10 -11.14 -8.23
N SER A 552 -14.31 -11.55 -8.63
CA SER A 552 -14.61 -12.89 -9.13
C SER A 552 -14.95 -12.82 -10.62
N GLY A 553 -15.17 -13.97 -11.28
CA GLY A 553 -15.54 -14.02 -12.70
C GLY A 553 -14.32 -14.06 -13.63
N LYS A 554 -14.37 -13.32 -14.75
CA LYS A 554 -13.27 -13.29 -15.73
C LYS A 554 -12.03 -12.60 -15.18
N HIS A 555 -10.88 -12.94 -15.73
CA HIS A 555 -9.64 -12.22 -15.45
C HIS A 555 -9.71 -10.83 -16.09
N PRO A 556 -9.48 -9.77 -15.30
CA PRO A 556 -9.53 -8.42 -15.83
C PRO A 556 -8.39 -8.15 -16.82
N THR A 557 -8.66 -7.30 -17.80
CA THR A 557 -7.68 -6.83 -18.77
C THR A 557 -7.18 -5.44 -18.37
N ARG A 558 -5.85 -5.24 -18.31
CA ARG A 558 -5.28 -3.91 -18.05
C ARG A 558 -5.57 -2.96 -19.22
N ASN A 559 -5.81 -1.67 -18.93
CA ASN A 559 -6.13 -0.65 -19.92
C ASN A 559 -7.35 -1.02 -20.78
N ALA A 560 -8.35 -1.67 -20.17
CA ALA A 560 -9.57 -2.07 -20.86
C ALA A 560 -10.33 -0.84 -21.37
N ARG A 561 -10.94 -0.95 -22.56
CA ARG A 561 -11.82 0.10 -23.11
C ARG A 561 -13.28 -0.09 -22.72
N ASN A 562 -13.66 -1.32 -22.40
CA ASN A 562 -14.98 -1.69 -21.91
C ASN A 562 -14.78 -2.56 -20.67
N PHE A 563 -15.71 -2.45 -19.73
CA PHE A 563 -15.75 -3.26 -18.53
C PHE A 563 -17.22 -3.56 -18.21
N GLU A 564 -17.54 -4.83 -17.99
CA GLU A 564 -18.84 -5.23 -17.47
C GLU A 564 -18.69 -6.08 -16.22
N ALA A 565 -19.47 -5.78 -15.19
CA ALA A 565 -19.51 -6.57 -13.97
C ALA A 565 -20.89 -6.61 -13.32
N ASP A 566 -21.20 -7.74 -12.70
CA ASP A 566 -22.27 -7.80 -11.71
C ASP A 566 -21.72 -7.28 -10.38
N VAL A 567 -22.41 -6.30 -9.79
CA VAL A 567 -22.02 -5.64 -8.54
C VAL A 567 -23.07 -5.87 -7.48
N LYS A 568 -22.62 -6.09 -6.25
CA LYS A 568 -23.52 -6.34 -5.11
C LYS A 568 -22.98 -5.74 -3.82
N LEU A 569 -23.85 -5.16 -3.02
CA LEU A 569 -23.57 -4.68 -1.67
C LEU A 569 -24.16 -5.61 -0.61
N THR A 570 -23.47 -5.67 0.53
CA THR A 570 -23.95 -6.38 1.72
C THR A 570 -25.08 -5.63 2.43
N SER A 571 -24.98 -4.30 2.50
CA SER A 571 -25.99 -3.41 3.09
C SER A 571 -26.08 -2.08 2.33
N GLY A 572 -27.17 -1.33 2.52
CA GLY A 572 -27.39 -0.06 1.82
C GLY A 572 -27.93 -0.20 0.39
N SER A 573 -27.82 0.88 -0.38
CA SER A 573 -28.31 1.00 -1.76
C SER A 573 -27.15 1.06 -2.75
N ILE A 574 -27.14 0.14 -3.73
CA ILE A 574 -26.11 0.12 -4.79
C ILE A 574 -26.19 1.37 -5.68
N ALA A 575 -27.38 1.91 -5.86
CA ALA A 575 -27.62 3.12 -6.65
C ALA A 575 -27.06 4.39 -5.98
N GLU A 576 -26.95 4.40 -4.66
CA GLU A 576 -26.38 5.50 -3.85
C GLU A 576 -24.89 5.28 -3.54
N THR A 577 -24.29 4.25 -4.16
CA THR A 577 -22.89 3.85 -3.92
C THR A 577 -22.07 3.88 -5.20
N ILE A 578 -22.64 3.45 -6.32
CA ILE A 578 -21.99 3.50 -7.63
C ILE A 578 -22.77 4.48 -8.50
N MET A 579 -22.14 5.61 -8.84
CA MET A 579 -22.81 6.64 -9.63
C MET A 579 -23.03 6.19 -11.08
N SER A 580 -24.00 6.82 -11.75
CA SER A 580 -24.13 6.72 -13.21
C SER A 580 -23.79 8.07 -13.85
N ASN A 581 -22.95 8.05 -14.87
CA ASN A 581 -22.49 9.25 -15.59
C ASN A 581 -22.30 8.93 -17.09
N SER A 582 -21.60 9.80 -17.82
CA SER A 582 -21.38 9.63 -19.26
C SER A 582 -20.50 8.44 -19.64
N ARG A 583 -19.66 7.93 -18.73
CA ARG A 583 -18.76 6.78 -18.98
C ARG A 583 -19.20 5.48 -18.32
N GLN A 584 -19.91 5.53 -17.19
CA GLN A 584 -20.38 4.36 -16.45
C GLN A 584 -21.89 4.39 -16.24
N LYS A 585 -22.52 3.22 -16.41
CA LYS A 585 -23.96 3.04 -16.25
C LYS A 585 -24.23 1.86 -15.33
N LEU A 586 -25.06 2.08 -14.31
CA LEU A 586 -25.54 1.05 -13.41
C LEU A 586 -27.00 0.71 -13.73
N GLU A 587 -27.27 -0.54 -14.07
CA GLU A 587 -28.62 -1.09 -14.22
C GLU A 587 -28.96 -1.91 -12.97
N THR A 588 -29.82 -1.39 -12.10
CA THR A 588 -30.15 -2.04 -10.83
C THR A 588 -31.17 -3.17 -11.02
N ASN A 589 -30.85 -4.33 -10.47
CA ASN A 589 -31.76 -5.49 -10.42
C ASN A 589 -32.51 -5.56 -9.08
N SER A 590 -31.91 -5.02 -8.01
CA SER A 590 -32.49 -4.86 -6.68
C SER A 590 -31.87 -3.64 -5.98
N ALA A 591 -32.31 -3.33 -4.76
CA ALA A 591 -31.70 -2.25 -3.97
C ALA A 591 -30.20 -2.47 -3.72
N GLN A 592 -29.72 -3.72 -3.68
CA GLN A 592 -28.35 -4.07 -3.32
C GLN A 592 -27.53 -4.62 -4.49
N ALA A 593 -28.11 -4.83 -5.67
CA ALA A 593 -27.42 -5.48 -6.77
C ALA A 593 -27.78 -4.85 -8.12
N GLY A 594 -26.81 -4.83 -9.02
CA GLY A 594 -26.98 -4.33 -10.38
C GLY A 594 -25.91 -4.83 -11.32
N ARG A 595 -26.06 -4.45 -12.59
CA ARG A 595 -25.06 -4.64 -13.63
C ARG A 595 -24.41 -3.30 -13.95
N LEU A 596 -23.10 -3.25 -13.83
CA LEU A 596 -22.27 -2.09 -14.13
C LEU A 596 -21.63 -2.27 -15.51
N SER A 597 -21.78 -1.28 -16.36
CA SER A 597 -21.09 -1.18 -17.65
C SER A 597 -20.29 0.12 -17.71
N ILE A 598 -19.01 0.04 -18.06
CA ILE A 598 -18.12 1.19 -18.22
C ILE A 598 -17.54 1.18 -19.63
N GLN A 599 -17.61 2.33 -20.30
CA GLN A 599 -17.05 2.54 -21.63
C GLN A 599 -16.15 3.78 -21.64
N VAL A 600 -14.91 3.59 -22.10
CA VAL A 600 -13.95 4.68 -22.20
C VAL A 600 -14.33 5.59 -23.38
N PRO A 601 -14.51 6.91 -23.16
CA PRO A 601 -14.88 7.83 -24.24
C PRO A 601 -13.73 8.02 -25.23
N THR A 602 -14.07 8.33 -26.49
CA THR A 602 -13.09 8.84 -27.46
C THR A 602 -13.06 10.36 -27.40
N VAL A 603 -11.86 10.96 -27.35
CA VAL A 603 -11.67 12.41 -27.37
C VAL A 603 -10.90 12.77 -28.64
N VAL A 604 -11.40 13.76 -29.36
CA VAL A 604 -10.78 14.32 -30.57
C VAL A 604 -10.41 15.75 -30.21
N ALA A 605 -9.11 16.07 -30.23
CA ALA A 605 -8.61 17.35 -29.74
C ALA A 605 -9.23 18.55 -30.48
N GLU A 606 -9.48 18.38 -31.77
CA GLU A 606 -10.02 19.42 -32.65
C GLU A 606 -11.47 19.82 -32.32
N ASP A 607 -12.21 18.96 -31.61
CA ASP A 607 -13.57 19.24 -31.15
C ASP A 607 -13.61 19.91 -29.76
N CYS A 608 -12.46 20.00 -29.09
CA CYS A 608 -12.35 20.57 -27.74
C CYS A 608 -12.16 22.10 -27.80
N PRO A 609 -12.71 22.85 -26.83
CA PRO A 609 -12.59 24.29 -26.79
C PRO A 609 -11.15 24.74 -26.48
N ASP A 610 -10.84 25.98 -26.81
CA ASP A 610 -9.60 26.63 -26.38
C ASP A 610 -9.73 27.17 -24.95
N LEU A 611 -8.58 27.38 -24.31
CA LEU A 611 -8.46 27.92 -22.96
C LEU A 611 -8.56 29.45 -22.93
N PRO A 612 -9.05 30.05 -21.82
CA PRO A 612 -9.72 29.39 -20.70
C PRO A 612 -11.18 29.04 -21.02
N ILE A 613 -11.70 27.97 -20.44
CA ILE A 613 -13.11 27.59 -20.60
C ILE A 613 -13.98 28.46 -19.68
N GLN A 614 -14.98 29.15 -20.25
CA GLN A 614 -15.81 30.13 -19.54
C GLN A 614 -17.32 29.80 -19.55
N ASP A 615 -17.67 28.53 -19.77
CA ASP A 615 -19.08 28.10 -19.74
C ASP A 615 -19.59 27.81 -18.32
N ALA A 616 -20.74 27.14 -18.23
CA ALA A 616 -21.39 26.80 -16.96
C ALA A 616 -20.54 25.95 -16.01
N GLU A 617 -19.51 25.25 -16.53
CA GLU A 617 -18.60 24.45 -15.72
C GLU A 617 -17.47 25.27 -15.07
N GLY A 618 -17.37 26.57 -15.38
CA GLY A 618 -16.39 27.49 -14.79
C GLY A 618 -16.42 27.56 -13.25
N LYS A 619 -17.50 27.08 -12.61
CA LYS A 619 -17.57 26.91 -11.14
C LYS A 619 -16.50 25.95 -10.58
N TYR A 620 -15.94 25.06 -11.41
CA TYR A 620 -14.85 24.14 -11.04
C TYR A 620 -13.46 24.70 -11.37
N LEU A 621 -13.30 26.01 -11.44
CA LEU A 621 -12.00 26.69 -11.60
C LEU A 621 -11.45 27.24 -10.27
N GLY A 622 -12.27 27.33 -9.22
CA GLY A 622 -11.89 27.94 -7.94
C GLY A 622 -10.77 27.20 -7.20
N ALA A 623 -10.13 27.87 -6.26
CA ALA A 623 -9.19 27.25 -5.33
C ALA A 623 -9.88 26.72 -4.06
N SER A 624 -9.23 25.78 -3.38
CA SER A 624 -9.60 25.24 -2.05
C SER A 624 -8.34 25.02 -1.21
N ALA A 625 -8.48 24.60 0.05
CA ALA A 625 -7.33 24.39 0.94
C ALA A 625 -6.28 23.41 0.36
N TYR A 626 -6.72 22.36 -0.33
CA TYR A 626 -5.84 21.36 -0.94
C TYR A 626 -5.48 21.66 -2.41
N ILE A 627 -6.35 22.39 -3.13
CA ILE A 627 -6.19 22.71 -4.56
C ILE A 627 -5.98 24.22 -4.71
N GLN A 628 -4.73 24.65 -4.66
CA GLN A 628 -4.32 26.04 -4.53
C GLN A 628 -4.05 26.65 -5.91
N ALA A 629 -5.02 26.53 -6.82
CA ALA A 629 -4.91 26.90 -8.24
C ALA A 629 -4.54 28.38 -8.47
N ASP A 630 -4.87 29.26 -7.52
CA ASP A 630 -4.57 30.70 -7.60
C ASP A 630 -3.15 31.06 -7.17
N ALA A 631 -2.39 30.12 -6.59
CA ALA A 631 -1.05 30.40 -6.10
C ALA A 631 -0.11 30.79 -7.26
N PRO A 632 0.69 31.87 -7.12
CA PRO A 632 1.57 32.35 -8.18
C PRO A 632 2.54 31.29 -8.72
N VAL A 633 3.05 30.42 -7.85
CA VAL A 633 3.97 29.34 -8.23
C VAL A 633 3.29 28.22 -9.02
N ILE A 634 2.01 27.92 -8.73
CA ILE A 634 1.21 26.96 -9.51
C ILE A 634 0.95 27.54 -10.90
N ARG A 635 0.52 28.81 -10.99
CA ARG A 635 0.28 29.49 -12.28
C ARG A 635 1.55 29.55 -13.14
N ALA A 636 2.68 29.96 -12.55
CA ALA A 636 3.96 30.00 -13.25
C ALA A 636 4.39 28.61 -13.76
N LYS A 637 4.20 27.56 -12.93
CA LYS A 637 4.49 26.19 -13.35
C LYS A 637 3.56 25.72 -14.47
N THR A 638 2.27 26.05 -14.40
CA THR A 638 1.32 25.74 -15.47
C THR A 638 1.74 26.38 -16.79
N GLU A 639 2.08 27.67 -16.81
CA GLU A 639 2.55 28.37 -18.01
C GLU A 639 3.79 27.71 -18.62
N GLU A 640 4.75 27.30 -17.78
CA GLU A 640 5.95 26.56 -18.19
C GLU A 640 5.60 25.21 -18.85
N ILE A 641 4.68 24.43 -18.27
CA ILE A 641 4.31 23.11 -18.82
C ILE A 641 3.55 23.24 -20.14
N LEU A 642 2.66 24.24 -20.24
CA LEU A 642 1.80 24.40 -21.41
C LEU A 642 2.57 24.87 -22.64
N ASP A 643 3.62 25.70 -22.46
CA ASP A 643 4.46 26.22 -23.54
C ASP A 643 3.61 26.80 -24.70
N GLY A 644 2.64 27.65 -24.35
CA GLY A 644 1.74 28.29 -25.30
C GLY A 644 0.65 27.40 -25.91
N GLU A 645 0.45 26.18 -25.42
CA GLU A 645 -0.69 25.34 -25.82
C GLU A 645 -2.02 26.00 -25.39
N VAL A 646 -2.96 26.07 -26.33
CA VAL A 646 -4.27 26.73 -26.12
C VAL A 646 -5.43 25.74 -26.20
N ASN A 647 -5.25 24.57 -26.79
CA ASN A 647 -6.31 23.57 -26.88
C ASN A 647 -6.49 22.85 -25.54
N SER A 648 -7.71 22.82 -25.01
CA SER A 648 -7.95 22.31 -23.66
C SER A 648 -7.56 20.83 -23.47
N TRP A 649 -7.76 19.99 -24.50
CA TRP A 649 -7.42 18.58 -24.41
C TRP A 649 -5.90 18.35 -24.45
N ARG A 650 -5.20 18.96 -25.40
CA ARG A 650 -3.73 18.86 -25.49
C ARG A 650 -3.05 19.44 -24.24
N ALA A 651 -3.59 20.54 -23.70
CA ALA A 651 -3.15 21.09 -22.43
C ALA A 651 -3.30 20.09 -21.29
N ALA A 652 -4.47 19.46 -21.14
CA ALA A 652 -4.71 18.44 -20.13
C ALA A 652 -3.76 17.23 -20.28
N GLU A 653 -3.49 16.76 -21.50
CA GLU A 653 -2.54 15.68 -21.77
C GLU A 653 -1.11 16.03 -21.34
N LYS A 654 -0.64 17.25 -21.65
CA LYS A 654 0.67 17.76 -21.21
C LYS A 654 0.78 17.79 -19.69
N LEU A 655 -0.22 18.35 -19.02
CA LEU A 655 -0.26 18.41 -17.56
C LEU A 655 -0.26 17.01 -16.94
N CYS A 656 -1.06 16.07 -17.48
CA CYS A 656 -1.14 14.71 -16.98
C CYS A 656 0.21 13.98 -17.10
N GLN A 657 0.87 14.11 -18.25
CA GLN A 657 2.16 13.50 -18.49
C GLN A 657 3.25 14.13 -17.60
N TRP A 658 3.22 15.44 -17.41
CA TRP A 658 4.17 16.15 -16.56
C TRP A 658 4.03 15.68 -15.11
N VAL A 659 2.83 15.71 -14.53
CA VAL A 659 2.60 15.27 -13.14
C VAL A 659 3.04 13.82 -12.94
N HIS A 660 2.69 12.92 -13.86
CA HIS A 660 3.12 11.52 -13.82
C HIS A 660 4.64 11.34 -13.78
N THR A 661 5.37 12.17 -14.52
CA THR A 661 6.82 12.05 -14.66
C THR A 661 7.56 12.81 -13.56
N ALA A 662 6.98 13.90 -13.07
CA ALA A 662 7.59 14.77 -12.06
C ALA A 662 7.55 14.15 -10.67
N ILE A 663 6.47 13.46 -10.30
CA ILE A 663 6.35 12.81 -8.99
C ILE A 663 7.07 11.46 -9.03
N THR A 664 8.29 11.40 -8.48
CA THR A 664 9.16 10.21 -8.55
C THR A 664 9.18 9.38 -7.27
N GLU A 665 8.92 9.99 -6.11
CA GLU A 665 8.86 9.29 -4.83
C GLU A 665 7.42 8.91 -4.47
N LYS A 666 7.09 7.62 -4.59
CA LYS A 666 5.75 7.08 -4.32
C LYS A 666 5.64 6.59 -2.88
N LYS A 667 5.88 7.47 -1.92
CA LYS A 667 5.66 7.18 -0.50
C LYS A 667 4.20 7.44 -0.16
N MET A 668 3.57 6.52 0.58
CA MET A 668 2.29 6.82 1.23
C MET A 668 2.56 7.78 2.38
N SER A 669 2.11 9.03 2.24
CA SER A 669 1.95 9.97 3.34
C SER A 669 0.67 9.61 4.11
N GLY A 670 0.67 9.85 5.42
CA GLY A 670 -0.51 9.66 6.26
C GLY A 670 -1.66 10.65 6.03
N GLY A 671 -1.62 11.44 4.95
CA GLY A 671 -2.60 12.48 4.62
C GLY A 671 -2.40 13.07 3.23
N PHE A 672 -3.41 13.80 2.75
CA PHE A 672 -3.52 14.50 1.45
C PHE A 672 -2.60 15.73 1.36
N GLY A 673 -1.41 15.63 0.75
CA GLY A 673 -0.55 16.80 0.56
C GLY A 673 -1.26 17.94 -0.18
N SER A 674 -1.08 19.20 0.23
CA SER A 674 -1.62 20.32 -0.55
C SER A 674 -0.90 20.41 -1.90
N SER A 675 -1.59 20.84 -2.96
CA SER A 675 -1.00 21.00 -4.30
C SER A 675 0.32 21.79 -4.31
N LEU A 676 0.49 22.79 -3.44
CA LEU A 676 1.79 23.49 -3.28
C LEU A 676 2.86 22.60 -2.68
N THR A 677 2.58 21.93 -1.58
CA THR A 677 3.52 21.00 -0.95
C THR A 677 3.91 19.87 -1.91
N VAL A 678 2.96 19.38 -2.72
CA VAL A 678 3.26 18.36 -3.73
C VAL A 678 4.13 18.94 -4.85
N LEU A 679 3.90 20.17 -5.30
CA LEU A 679 4.76 20.82 -6.29
C LEU A 679 6.20 21.01 -5.78
N GLU A 680 6.37 21.29 -4.50
CA GLU A 680 7.69 21.46 -3.87
C GLU A 680 8.42 20.13 -3.65
N THR A 681 7.70 19.12 -3.16
CA THR A 681 8.28 17.83 -2.74
C THR A 681 8.39 16.82 -3.88
N LEU A 682 7.52 16.92 -4.89
CA LEU A 682 7.39 15.97 -6.00
C LEU A 682 7.34 14.50 -5.53
N SER A 683 6.59 14.29 -4.45
CA SER A 683 6.41 13.01 -3.78
C SER A 683 4.94 12.85 -3.40
N GLY A 684 4.44 11.62 -3.44
CA GLY A 684 3.12 11.28 -2.92
C GLY A 684 2.41 10.21 -3.73
N ASP A 685 1.15 9.96 -3.35
CA ASP A 685 0.30 8.92 -3.88
C ASP A 685 -0.75 9.39 -4.88
N CYS A 686 -1.72 8.53 -5.21
CA CYS A 686 -2.82 8.85 -6.12
C CYS A 686 -3.50 10.19 -5.78
N THR A 687 -3.54 10.51 -4.48
CA THR A 687 -4.07 11.72 -3.91
C THR A 687 -3.25 12.94 -4.31
N GLU A 688 -1.94 12.93 -4.02
CA GLU A 688 -1.02 14.02 -4.35
C GLU A 688 -0.93 14.27 -5.86
N HIS A 689 -0.93 13.21 -6.67
CA HIS A 689 -1.00 13.32 -8.12
C HIS A 689 -2.28 14.03 -8.57
N THR A 690 -3.41 13.68 -7.96
CA THR A 690 -4.72 14.24 -8.30
C THR A 690 -4.82 15.70 -7.94
N VAL A 691 -4.48 16.09 -6.70
CA VAL A 691 -4.59 17.49 -6.25
C VAL A 691 -3.62 18.43 -6.99
N LEU A 692 -2.38 17.98 -7.26
CA LEU A 692 -1.43 18.78 -8.06
C LEU A 692 -1.93 18.94 -9.49
N PHE A 693 -2.39 17.85 -10.12
CA PHE A 693 -2.92 17.91 -11.47
C PHE A 693 -4.12 18.87 -11.57
N ILE A 694 -5.08 18.78 -10.64
CA ILE A 694 -6.27 19.65 -10.66
C ILE A 694 -5.87 21.11 -10.46
N ALA A 695 -4.94 21.41 -9.55
CA ALA A 695 -4.45 22.77 -9.34
C ALA A 695 -3.83 23.35 -10.62
N LEU A 696 -3.00 22.57 -11.32
CA LEU A 696 -2.39 22.98 -12.59
C LEU A 696 -3.44 23.14 -13.70
N ALA A 697 -4.41 22.23 -13.79
CA ALA A 697 -5.49 22.27 -14.78
C ALA A 697 -6.38 23.50 -14.59
N ARG A 698 -6.76 23.81 -13.34
CA ARG A 698 -7.54 25.00 -13.02
C ARG A 698 -6.79 26.29 -13.28
N ALA A 699 -5.50 26.34 -12.94
CA ALA A 699 -4.63 27.46 -13.29
C ALA A 699 -4.53 27.67 -14.81
N ALA A 700 -4.66 26.60 -15.61
CA ALA A 700 -4.73 26.68 -17.07
C ALA A 700 -6.09 27.17 -17.60
N GLY A 701 -7.10 27.29 -16.75
CA GLY A 701 -8.48 27.57 -17.16
C GLY A 701 -9.25 26.33 -17.61
N ILE A 702 -8.86 25.13 -17.17
CA ILE A 702 -9.58 23.87 -17.38
C ILE A 702 -10.39 23.56 -16.11
N PRO A 703 -11.73 23.56 -16.16
CA PRO A 703 -12.55 23.11 -15.05
C PRO A 703 -12.24 21.65 -14.75
N ALA A 704 -11.93 21.35 -13.49
CA ALA A 704 -11.46 20.04 -13.07
C ALA A 704 -11.98 19.70 -11.66
N ARG A 705 -12.17 18.41 -11.37
CA ARG A 705 -12.65 17.91 -10.07
C ARG A 705 -12.06 16.54 -9.74
N ILE A 706 -12.15 16.17 -8.47
CA ILE A 706 -11.70 14.87 -7.97
C ILE A 706 -12.75 13.79 -8.26
N CYS A 707 -12.30 12.64 -8.76
CA CYS A 707 -13.04 11.39 -8.71
C CYS A 707 -12.55 10.55 -7.54
N SER A 708 -13.50 10.00 -6.79
CA SER A 708 -13.29 9.01 -5.74
C SER A 708 -13.84 7.67 -6.19
N GLY A 709 -13.09 6.60 -5.96
CA GLY A 709 -13.60 5.26 -6.22
C GLY A 709 -12.55 4.17 -6.10
N ILE A 710 -12.66 3.18 -6.99
CA ILE A 710 -11.77 2.02 -7.01
C ILE A 710 -11.21 1.78 -8.40
N THR A 711 -9.96 1.32 -8.45
CA THR A 711 -9.30 0.90 -9.68
C THR A 711 -8.63 -0.45 -9.51
N LEU A 712 -8.51 -1.19 -10.60
CA LEU A 712 -7.91 -2.52 -10.59
C LEU A 712 -6.38 -2.44 -10.50
N GLY A 713 -5.84 -2.97 -9.40
CA GLY A 713 -4.42 -3.26 -9.23
C GLY A 713 -3.98 -4.55 -9.94
N LYS A 714 -3.10 -5.32 -9.30
CA LYS A 714 -2.58 -6.59 -9.87
C LYS A 714 -3.56 -7.75 -9.70
N ASP A 715 -4.21 -7.83 -8.54
CA ASP A 715 -5.03 -8.95 -8.08
C ASP A 715 -6.41 -8.52 -7.56
N ALA A 716 -6.57 -7.25 -7.19
CA ALA A 716 -7.75 -6.73 -6.54
C ALA A 716 -8.09 -5.30 -7.02
N PHE A 717 -9.30 -4.85 -6.72
CA PHE A 717 -9.66 -3.44 -6.76
C PHE A 717 -9.22 -2.75 -5.47
N TYR A 718 -8.60 -1.58 -5.63
CA TYR A 718 -8.09 -0.74 -4.54
C TYR A 718 -8.70 0.64 -4.63
N TYR A 719 -8.84 1.30 -3.49
CA TYR A 719 -9.24 2.70 -3.46
C TYR A 719 -8.23 3.57 -4.18
N HIS A 720 -8.79 4.57 -4.85
CA HIS A 720 -8.03 5.41 -5.74
C HIS A 720 -8.72 6.75 -5.92
N PHE A 721 -7.92 7.81 -5.93
CA PHE A 721 -8.33 9.14 -6.34
C PHE A 721 -7.71 9.46 -7.70
N TRP A 722 -8.50 10.05 -8.60
CA TRP A 722 -8.03 10.48 -9.91
C TRP A 722 -8.79 11.74 -10.36
N PRO A 723 -8.25 12.54 -11.28
CA PRO A 723 -8.92 13.75 -11.75
C PRO A 723 -9.91 13.53 -12.90
N GLU A 724 -10.90 14.42 -12.99
CA GLU A 724 -11.77 14.58 -14.16
C GLU A 724 -11.71 16.02 -14.64
N VAL A 725 -11.51 16.22 -15.95
CA VAL A 725 -11.44 17.55 -16.59
C VAL A 725 -12.60 17.76 -17.54
N TYR A 726 -13.04 19.01 -17.66
CA TYR A 726 -14.02 19.41 -18.65
C TYR A 726 -13.31 20.02 -19.86
N VAL A 727 -13.46 19.38 -21.03
CA VAL A 727 -12.88 19.81 -22.32
C VAL A 727 -13.97 19.92 -23.39
N GLY A 728 -15.12 20.52 -23.03
CA GLY A 728 -16.39 20.45 -23.77
C GLY A 728 -17.23 19.22 -23.39
N LYS A 729 -16.62 18.27 -22.70
CA LYS A 729 -17.23 17.15 -21.99
C LYS A 729 -16.32 16.72 -20.85
N TRP A 730 -16.89 16.07 -19.84
CA TRP A 730 -16.12 15.51 -18.73
C TRP A 730 -15.32 14.28 -19.20
N VAL A 731 -14.01 14.28 -18.92
CA VAL A 731 -13.08 13.22 -19.27
C VAL A 731 -12.22 12.91 -18.04
N GLN A 732 -12.23 11.63 -17.64
CA GLN A 732 -11.43 11.15 -16.53
C GLN A 732 -10.01 10.84 -17.00
N MET A 733 -9.03 11.31 -16.26
CA MET A 733 -7.61 11.11 -16.50
C MET A 733 -6.99 10.50 -15.24
N ASP A 734 -5.79 9.95 -15.36
CA ASP A 734 -5.07 9.43 -14.20
C ASP A 734 -3.55 9.66 -14.31
N PRO A 735 -3.04 10.78 -13.76
CA PRO A 735 -1.61 11.08 -13.75
C PRO A 735 -0.83 10.12 -12.84
N SER A 736 -1.43 9.48 -11.84
CA SER A 736 -0.73 8.49 -11.02
C SER A 736 -0.38 7.22 -11.82
N LEU A 737 -1.20 6.92 -12.83
CA LEU A 737 -1.03 5.78 -13.75
C LEU A 737 -0.44 6.16 -15.11
N GLY A 738 -0.18 7.44 -15.36
CA GLY A 738 0.20 7.95 -16.67
C GLY A 738 -0.85 7.63 -17.74
N GLN A 739 -2.13 7.64 -17.37
CA GLN A 739 -3.25 7.45 -18.27
C GLN A 739 -3.85 8.83 -18.61
N THR A 740 -3.64 9.31 -19.83
CA THR A 740 -4.32 10.53 -20.30
C THR A 740 -5.83 10.35 -20.39
N ILE A 741 -6.30 9.12 -20.60
CA ILE A 741 -7.71 8.75 -20.41
C ILE A 741 -7.74 7.54 -19.47
N ALA A 742 -8.42 7.67 -18.33
CA ALA A 742 -8.58 6.61 -17.35
C ALA A 742 -9.30 5.41 -17.99
N ASP A 743 -8.77 4.20 -17.78
CA ASP A 743 -9.31 2.99 -18.38
C ASP A 743 -10.66 2.54 -17.78
N ALA A 744 -11.29 1.54 -18.38
CA ALA A 744 -12.59 1.03 -17.93
C ALA A 744 -12.54 0.30 -16.57
N ASN A 745 -11.36 0.06 -16.01
CA ASN A 745 -11.21 -0.54 -14.67
C ASN A 745 -11.39 0.50 -13.54
N HIS A 746 -11.53 1.78 -13.87
CA HIS A 746 -11.86 2.84 -12.92
C HIS A 746 -13.37 2.86 -12.68
N ILE A 747 -13.80 2.40 -11.51
CA ILE A 747 -15.20 2.43 -11.08
C ILE A 747 -15.34 3.61 -10.13
N GLN A 748 -16.04 4.65 -10.58
CA GLN A 748 -16.33 5.82 -9.75
C GLN A 748 -17.46 5.49 -8.77
N LEU A 749 -17.27 5.85 -7.50
CA LEU A 749 -18.29 5.73 -6.47
C LEU A 749 -19.10 7.03 -6.39
N ASP A 750 -20.28 6.96 -5.78
CA ASP A 750 -21.21 8.09 -5.65
C ASP A 750 -20.84 8.95 -4.44
N GLY A 751 -20.48 10.21 -4.70
CA GLY A 751 -20.19 11.23 -3.68
C GLY A 751 -19.97 12.62 -4.24
N SER A 752 -19.68 13.57 -3.35
CA SER A 752 -19.81 15.00 -3.62
C SER A 752 -19.01 15.44 -4.86
N THR A 753 -19.73 16.00 -5.84
CA THR A 753 -19.12 16.57 -7.05
C THR A 753 -18.39 17.90 -6.79
N LEU A 754 -18.53 18.46 -5.58
CA LEU A 754 -17.88 19.67 -5.11
C LEU A 754 -16.80 19.32 -4.09
N GLU A 755 -15.73 20.08 -4.15
CA GLU A 755 -14.56 19.87 -3.29
C GLU A 755 -14.84 20.26 -1.85
N SER A 756 -14.16 19.54 -0.96
CA SER A 756 -14.19 19.77 0.47
C SER A 756 -12.86 20.32 0.97
N ASP A 757 -12.92 21.11 2.04
CA ASP A 757 -11.73 21.44 2.84
C ASP A 757 -11.40 20.33 3.86
N THR A 758 -12.10 19.19 3.80
CA THR A 758 -11.96 18.07 4.73
C THR A 758 -11.69 16.75 4.03
N LEU A 759 -10.75 16.00 4.59
CA LEU A 759 -10.34 14.68 4.11
C LEU A 759 -11.45 13.63 4.22
N LEU A 760 -12.29 13.78 5.24
CA LEU A 760 -13.39 12.86 5.51
C LEU A 760 -14.46 12.89 4.43
N GLU A 761 -14.76 14.07 3.85
CA GLU A 761 -15.70 14.17 2.73
C GLU A 761 -15.15 13.56 1.44
N PHE A 762 -13.83 13.64 1.19
CA PHE A 762 -13.21 12.95 0.05
C PHE A 762 -13.27 11.43 0.20
N ALA A 763 -13.10 10.93 1.42
CA ALA A 763 -13.06 9.51 1.71
C ALA A 763 -14.44 8.90 1.96
N GLU A 764 -15.51 9.69 2.03
CA GLU A 764 -16.83 9.22 2.47
C GLU A 764 -17.32 8.00 1.67
N ASP A 765 -17.20 8.06 0.35
CA ASP A 765 -17.71 7.01 -0.56
C ASP A 765 -16.87 5.75 -0.52
N VAL A 766 -15.55 5.94 -0.39
CA VAL A 766 -14.59 4.88 -0.13
C VAL A 766 -14.97 4.16 1.15
N LEU A 767 -15.20 4.92 2.24
CA LEU A 767 -15.59 4.37 3.53
C LEU A 767 -16.91 3.60 3.44
N ARG A 768 -17.85 3.99 2.57
CA ARG A 768 -19.14 3.28 2.37
C ARG A 768 -18.98 1.88 1.77
N THR A 769 -17.96 1.65 0.96
CA THR A 769 -17.78 0.39 0.23
C THR A 769 -16.85 -0.62 0.90
N LEU A 770 -16.13 -0.20 1.95
CA LEU A 770 -15.13 -1.01 2.66
C LEU A 770 -15.66 -2.38 3.05
N ASN A 771 -15.21 -3.44 2.39
CA ASN A 771 -15.59 -4.81 2.74
C ASN A 771 -17.11 -5.10 2.60
N GLN A 772 -17.86 -4.30 1.82
CA GLN A 772 -19.27 -4.57 1.48
C GLN A 772 -19.51 -4.86 0.00
N LEU A 773 -18.66 -4.32 -0.88
CA LEU A 773 -18.84 -4.38 -2.32
C LEU A 773 -18.22 -5.66 -2.90
N GLU A 774 -19.05 -6.47 -3.55
CA GLU A 774 -18.65 -7.63 -4.35
C GLU A 774 -18.69 -7.27 -5.84
N ILE A 775 -17.64 -7.66 -6.58
CA ILE A 775 -17.53 -7.42 -8.03
C ILE A 775 -17.29 -8.76 -8.73
N ALA A 776 -18.18 -9.12 -9.65
CA ALA A 776 -18.05 -10.29 -10.51
C ALA A 776 -17.91 -9.84 -11.97
N ILE A 777 -16.69 -9.92 -12.50
CA ILE A 777 -16.34 -9.44 -13.85
C ILE A 777 -16.94 -10.38 -14.91
N VAL A 778 -17.68 -9.78 -15.83
CA VAL A 778 -18.37 -10.44 -16.94
C VAL A 778 -17.60 -10.28 -18.24
N GLU A 779 -17.02 -9.10 -18.50
CA GLU A 779 -16.26 -8.78 -19.72
C GLU A 779 -15.03 -7.94 -19.45
#